data_AF-A0A1V9FMW3-F1
#
_entry.id   AF-A0A1V9FMW3-F1
#
_cell.length_a   1.000
_cell.length_b   1.000
_cell.length_c   1.000
_cell.angle_alpha   90.00
_cell.angle_beta   90.00
_cell.angle_gamma   90.00
#
_symmetry.space_group_name_H-M   'P 1'
#
loop_
_entity.id
_entity.type
_entity.pdbx_description
1 polymer ?
#
loop_
_entity_poly.entity_id
_entity_poly.type
_entity_poly.pdbx_seq_one_letter_code
_entity_poly.pdbx_strand_id
1 'polypeptide(L)'
;MKKTCVHLWWIVLQFLFFTNNITAQTVTWNGSTSSNYFTSSNWSPATNTAALAQTEILMIGNGSPNNCVLTGGNGGNSYRPLKLNTLAGSSMTINGIIYPWGSDSLNGNITLNAPADFNVRNTGYIGRNAPATITINASAKFSTKNACNIAYGNSGASATLNLYGSLTAGTDLNIANGTGLSANINLLGGSLSATANLTIGSNVTIYVSDGGLLKAAGDKRTLLNGLVANGQMTCTPGKTITVTYDGTSTIAQVARPAGSMITEYPDSVVLSTTNLVFTVEKYTGNVLSYRYKGAETVNRTGSSHKYMYHDFTTSKGFETVWGCTYEVVQDDANLAHIVLKRPYTPSIGHVTPCDAELHYILKKDDKGVYVYSKLEHKPNYPAFDLGSWRQVWWIAYNASGVNLCERIYTDSLRSWQMPSEYDYTQAVNSGGPQEIVLLTTGVRAGKYDGKYEYSMKFWDNPLWGHASNVNNIGCWLLNTSCEYYNEGPMYHDLNAAAGIIHQCMNGVHYGAKGLVADTLTSWKKVYGPYLLLTTDQSTGDLNWAAAKQRLTQEKTQWPYTWVKDSAAYPPASLRGAVEGKFVISDALKPGYTGSGAWVGVTSLADGATNFQYECKDYQYWVKSDSSGNFSIPNIRPGTYSFFAYADGSVGEYRLDNVVVTAGGTTSLGTQTRVIDRSYGSLLWEIGTPNRMSNEFKMGDFPYCEGNIQNKFRDSFANPIEYTVANNNWATALCYAHTKYPDTSAIANPGDAWKWRLNFTLPTGFPTTGYARLTIAYASNDHAQQWIYVNNENSLFTGYYPSGGDGNAFIRQSNYGKYTYNQVLIPMTKFVAGNNVITLVMPSNSAWVSHIMYDYISLEANLTSARVATPEQPVLPPDKAGSLSIYPSPAKNVITISKSDGKSLQNIRLFDVWGRMLFTAVNISEAQYVLNMAGFPAGVYLVRIDDGVHTITRKFTKQ
;
A
#
# COMPACT_ATOMS: atom_id res chain seq x y z
N MET A 1 -31.24 93.22 -71.58
CA MET A 1 -30.19 94.26 -71.55
C MET A 1 -29.09 93.83 -70.60
N LYS A 2 -27.82 93.87 -71.07
CA LYS A 2 -26.53 93.65 -70.37
C LYS A 2 -26.19 92.18 -70.04
N LYS A 3 -25.31 91.54 -70.84
CA LYS A 3 -23.81 91.54 -70.81
C LYS A 3 -23.28 90.58 -69.73
N THR A 4 -22.23 89.76 -69.86
CA THR A 4 -21.37 89.17 -70.92
C THR A 4 -20.35 88.29 -70.15
N CYS A 5 -19.76 87.29 -70.83
CA CYS A 5 -18.52 86.56 -70.44
C CYS A 5 -18.69 85.51 -69.31
N VAL A 6 -18.07 84.32 -69.33
CA VAL A 6 -16.71 83.94 -69.76
C VAL A 6 -16.67 82.46 -70.20
N HIS A 7 -15.84 82.18 -71.21
CA HIS A 7 -15.35 80.87 -71.64
C HIS A 7 -14.70 80.06 -70.50
N LEU A 8 -15.01 78.77 -70.39
CA LEU A 8 -14.03 77.67 -70.36
C LEU A 8 -14.80 76.35 -70.17
N TRP A 9 -15.31 75.81 -71.26
CA TRP A 9 -15.51 74.37 -71.37
C TRP A 9 -14.25 73.83 -72.06
N TRP A 10 -13.81 72.64 -71.67
CA TRP A 10 -12.54 71.96 -71.95
C TRP A 10 -11.61 71.95 -70.72
N ILE A 11 -11.36 70.73 -70.22
CA ILE A 11 -10.62 70.31 -69.02
C ILE A 11 -11.47 70.22 -67.72
N VAL A 12 -12.49 69.34 -67.73
CA VAL A 12 -12.93 68.59 -66.54
C VAL A 12 -13.23 67.16 -66.98
N LEU A 13 -12.19 66.41 -67.32
CA LEU A 13 -12.26 64.97 -67.58
C LEU A 13 -10.96 64.29 -67.14
N GLN A 14 -10.53 64.59 -65.91
CA GLN A 14 -9.46 63.93 -65.17
C GLN A 14 -9.53 64.53 -63.77
N PHE A 15 -10.00 63.76 -62.78
CA PHE A 15 -10.00 63.96 -61.32
C PHE A 15 -11.35 63.53 -60.75
N LEU A 16 -11.52 62.22 -60.57
CA LEU A 16 -12.29 61.55 -59.50
C LEU A 16 -12.39 60.03 -59.81
N PHE A 17 -11.24 59.37 -59.88
CA PHE A 17 -11.13 57.91 -59.68
C PHE A 17 -9.83 57.65 -58.92
N PHE A 18 -9.77 58.09 -57.66
CA PHE A 18 -8.95 57.38 -56.68
C PHE A 18 -9.84 56.30 -56.08
N THR A 19 -9.80 55.12 -56.68
CA THR A 19 -10.14 53.89 -55.96
C THR A 19 -9.19 53.82 -54.76
N ASN A 20 -9.69 54.08 -53.55
CA ASN A 20 -9.01 53.64 -52.34
C ASN A 20 -8.97 52.11 -52.41
N ASN A 21 -7.87 51.56 -52.94
CA ASN A 21 -7.50 50.18 -52.71
C ASN A 21 -7.23 50.04 -51.22
N ILE A 22 -8.27 49.77 -50.43
CA ILE A 22 -8.12 49.40 -49.02
C ILE A 22 -7.55 47.99 -49.01
N THR A 23 -6.23 47.88 -48.93
CA THR A 23 -5.53 46.61 -48.78
C THR A 23 -5.87 45.99 -47.42
N ALA A 24 -6.12 44.68 -47.39
CA ALA A 24 -6.31 43.95 -46.15
C ALA A 24 -5.05 44.07 -45.27
N GLN A 25 -5.21 44.53 -44.03
CA GLN A 25 -4.10 44.68 -43.10
C GLN A 25 -3.84 43.34 -42.40
N THR A 26 -2.61 42.85 -42.46
CA THR A 26 -2.21 41.65 -41.71
C THR A 26 -1.62 42.06 -40.37
N VAL A 27 -2.11 41.43 -39.29
CA VAL A 27 -1.71 41.72 -37.92
C VAL A 27 -1.31 40.41 -37.24
N THR A 28 -0.11 40.37 -36.67
CA THR A 28 0.48 39.12 -36.14
C THR A 28 0.58 39.13 -34.63
N TRP A 29 0.17 38.05 -33.98
CA TRP A 29 0.35 37.82 -32.55
C TRP A 29 1.84 37.63 -32.21
N ASN A 30 2.37 38.44 -31.30
CA ASN A 30 3.71 38.31 -30.73
C ASN A 30 3.69 37.85 -29.25
N GLY A 31 2.60 38.06 -28.52
CA GLY A 31 2.43 37.59 -27.14
C GLY A 31 3.36 38.27 -26.11
N SER A 32 3.89 39.45 -26.44
CA SER A 32 4.93 40.14 -25.66
C SER A 32 4.48 40.64 -24.29
N THR A 33 3.19 40.92 -24.09
CA THR A 33 2.66 41.56 -22.88
C THR A 33 1.88 40.57 -22.00
N SER A 34 0.97 39.80 -22.57
CA SER A 34 0.12 38.85 -21.83
C SER A 34 -0.40 37.74 -22.73
N SER A 35 -1.07 36.73 -22.18
CA SER A 35 -1.79 35.72 -22.98
C SER A 35 -3.15 36.20 -23.51
N ASN A 36 -3.67 37.34 -23.04
CA ASN A 36 -5.03 37.78 -23.36
C ASN A 36 -5.15 38.27 -24.81
N TYR A 37 -5.97 37.60 -25.61
CA TYR A 37 -6.30 37.94 -27.01
C TYR A 37 -6.69 39.42 -27.20
N PHE A 38 -7.31 40.03 -26.19
CA PHE A 38 -7.81 41.41 -26.23
C PHE A 38 -6.76 42.49 -25.91
N THR A 39 -5.54 42.11 -25.55
CA THR A 39 -4.45 43.06 -25.29
C THR A 39 -3.84 43.53 -26.61
N SER A 40 -4.07 44.79 -26.98
CA SER A 40 -3.67 45.36 -28.27
C SER A 40 -2.15 45.34 -28.53
N SER A 41 -1.32 45.46 -27.49
CA SER A 41 0.14 45.41 -27.58
C SER A 41 0.70 44.02 -27.90
N ASN A 42 -0.10 42.96 -27.76
CA ASN A 42 0.29 41.61 -28.19
C ASN A 42 0.25 41.42 -29.71
N TRP A 43 -0.24 42.40 -30.45
CA TRP A 43 -0.42 42.36 -31.89
C TRP A 43 0.58 43.30 -32.58
N SER A 44 1.10 42.89 -33.73
CA SER A 44 2.04 43.67 -34.54
C SER A 44 1.57 43.76 -36.00
N PRO A 45 1.23 44.97 -36.49
CA PRO A 45 1.08 46.22 -35.72
C PRO A 45 -0.04 46.11 -34.66
N ALA A 46 -0.02 46.96 -33.62
CA ALA A 46 -1.04 46.92 -32.57
C ALA A 46 -2.45 47.09 -33.16
N THR A 47 -3.41 46.26 -32.73
CA THR A 47 -4.82 46.36 -33.14
C THR A 47 -5.75 46.23 -31.93
N ASN A 48 -6.93 46.84 -32.02
CA ASN A 48 -8.00 46.67 -31.03
C ASN A 48 -8.89 45.51 -31.46
N THR A 49 -8.63 44.31 -30.92
CA THR A 49 -9.45 43.12 -31.23
C THR A 49 -10.88 43.18 -30.67
N ALA A 50 -11.21 44.21 -29.88
CA ALA A 50 -12.59 44.55 -29.49
C ALA A 50 -13.25 45.57 -30.43
N ALA A 51 -12.63 45.94 -31.55
CA ALA A 51 -13.22 46.78 -32.59
C ALA A 51 -12.51 46.54 -33.93
N LEU A 52 -12.72 45.35 -34.50
CA LEU A 52 -12.02 44.91 -35.71
C LEU A 52 -12.69 45.45 -36.99
N ALA A 53 -11.88 45.94 -37.92
CA ALA A 53 -12.34 46.22 -39.27
C ALA A 53 -12.53 44.91 -40.04
N GLN A 54 -13.52 44.85 -40.94
CA GLN A 54 -13.77 43.69 -41.81
C GLN A 54 -12.66 43.44 -42.85
N THR A 55 -11.53 44.13 -42.75
CA THR A 55 -10.34 43.99 -43.59
C THR A 55 -9.13 43.42 -42.85
N GLU A 56 -9.22 43.18 -41.53
CA GLU A 56 -8.08 42.72 -40.72
C GLU A 56 -7.89 41.20 -40.77
N ILE A 57 -6.69 40.79 -41.17
CA ILE A 57 -6.22 39.40 -41.18
C ILE A 57 -5.35 39.19 -39.94
N LEU A 58 -5.87 38.47 -38.96
CA LEU A 58 -5.15 38.10 -37.76
C LEU A 58 -4.34 36.82 -38.00
N MET A 59 -3.07 36.85 -37.63
CA MET A 59 -2.13 35.73 -37.74
C MET A 59 -1.62 35.37 -36.35
N ILE A 60 -1.97 34.20 -35.83
CA ILE A 60 -1.42 33.72 -34.57
C ILE A 60 -0.04 33.11 -34.84
N GLY A 61 1.01 33.79 -34.39
CA GLY A 61 2.39 33.30 -34.40
C GLY A 61 2.76 32.51 -33.13
N ASN A 62 4.05 32.20 -32.98
CA ASN A 62 4.57 31.64 -31.75
C ASN A 62 4.60 32.74 -30.68
N GLY A 63 3.82 32.58 -29.60
CA GLY A 63 3.72 33.58 -28.55
C GLY A 63 4.92 33.51 -27.61
N SER A 64 5.67 34.61 -27.46
CA SER A 64 6.83 34.66 -26.57
C SER A 64 6.74 35.90 -25.66
N PRO A 65 6.62 35.75 -24.33
CA PRO A 65 6.53 34.48 -23.59
C PRO A 65 5.13 33.87 -23.55
N ASN A 66 4.10 34.54 -24.11
CA ASN A 66 2.71 34.16 -23.88
C ASN A 66 1.99 33.65 -25.13
N ASN A 67 1.49 32.41 -25.06
CA ASN A 67 0.54 31.86 -26.03
C ASN A 67 -0.81 32.60 -25.99
N CYS A 68 -1.50 32.63 -27.12
CA CYS A 68 -2.76 33.37 -27.26
C CYS A 68 -3.92 32.63 -26.57
N VAL A 69 -4.65 33.34 -25.71
CA VAL A 69 -5.85 32.85 -25.01
C VAL A 69 -6.99 33.84 -25.24
N LEU A 70 -8.02 33.38 -25.94
CA LEU A 70 -9.28 34.11 -26.09
C LEU A 70 -10.25 33.65 -24.99
N THR A 71 -10.59 34.53 -24.07
CA THR A 71 -11.63 34.29 -23.05
C THR A 71 -12.71 35.36 -23.18
N GLY A 72 -13.96 34.95 -23.38
CA GLY A 72 -15.06 35.86 -23.74
C GLY A 72 -15.50 35.71 -25.19
N GLY A 73 -16.30 36.64 -25.71
CA GLY A 73 -16.94 36.51 -27.02
C GLY A 73 -16.54 37.57 -28.03
N ASN A 74 -16.31 37.12 -29.27
CA ASN A 74 -16.03 37.90 -30.47
C ASN A 74 -17.11 37.69 -31.54
N GLY A 75 -18.34 37.39 -31.09
CA GLY A 75 -19.44 36.93 -31.94
C GLY A 75 -20.24 38.05 -32.65
N GLY A 76 -20.16 39.30 -32.17
CA GLY A 76 -20.85 40.44 -32.77
C GLY A 76 -20.16 40.94 -34.04
N ASN A 77 -20.91 41.49 -35.01
CA ASN A 77 -20.39 41.87 -36.33
C ASN A 77 -19.21 42.87 -36.27
N SER A 78 -19.18 43.76 -35.29
CA SER A 78 -18.13 44.78 -35.10
C SER A 78 -16.81 44.23 -34.53
N TYR A 79 -16.77 42.94 -34.19
CA TYR A 79 -15.63 42.33 -33.52
C TYR A 79 -15.02 41.19 -34.35
N ARG A 80 -15.48 40.96 -35.58
CA ARG A 80 -15.05 39.81 -36.40
C ARG A 80 -13.87 40.19 -37.29
N PRO A 81 -12.74 39.45 -37.23
CA PRO A 81 -11.67 39.65 -38.21
C PRO A 81 -12.13 39.19 -39.60
N LEU A 82 -11.48 39.71 -40.64
CA LEU A 82 -11.59 39.15 -41.99
C LEU A 82 -11.10 37.71 -42.00
N LYS A 83 -9.97 37.43 -41.35
CA LYS A 83 -9.44 36.08 -41.15
C LYS A 83 -8.77 35.96 -39.79
N LEU A 84 -8.84 34.79 -39.20
CA LEU A 84 -8.02 34.32 -38.08
C LEU A 84 -7.26 33.08 -38.54
N ASN A 85 -6.03 33.28 -39.01
CA ASN A 85 -5.14 32.18 -39.33
C ASN A 85 -4.21 31.90 -38.14
N THR A 86 -3.74 30.67 -38.06
CA THR A 86 -2.69 30.28 -37.11
C THR A 86 -1.52 29.70 -37.88
N LEU A 87 -0.29 30.05 -37.47
CA LEU A 87 0.95 29.64 -38.15
C LEU A 87 1.43 28.28 -37.64
N ALA A 88 2.34 27.65 -38.40
CA ALA A 88 3.01 26.44 -37.95
C ALA A 88 3.74 26.69 -36.61
N GLY A 89 3.61 25.76 -35.66
CA GLY A 89 4.20 25.87 -34.32
C GLY A 89 3.50 26.86 -33.38
N SER A 90 2.44 27.56 -33.82
CA SER A 90 1.65 28.42 -32.93
C SER A 90 0.85 27.62 -31.90
N SER A 91 0.43 28.28 -30.81
CA SER A 91 -0.46 27.71 -29.80
C SER A 91 -1.55 28.71 -29.43
N MET A 92 -2.82 28.31 -29.56
CA MET A 92 -3.99 29.14 -29.25
C MET A 92 -5.01 28.36 -28.41
N THR A 93 -5.53 29.00 -27.36
CA THR A 93 -6.67 28.51 -26.58
C THR A 93 -7.89 29.41 -26.78
N ILE A 94 -9.05 28.82 -27.03
CA ILE A 94 -10.33 29.52 -27.22
C ILE A 94 -11.29 29.05 -26.12
N ASN A 95 -11.69 29.97 -25.25
CA ASN A 95 -12.63 29.78 -24.14
C ASN A 95 -13.91 30.61 -24.36
N GLY A 96 -14.35 30.76 -25.61
CA GLY A 96 -15.54 31.53 -25.96
C GLY A 96 -15.77 31.66 -27.46
N ILE A 97 -16.47 32.71 -27.88
CA ILE A 97 -17.06 32.80 -29.23
C ILE A 97 -16.11 33.51 -30.19
N ILE A 98 -15.91 33.03 -31.42
CA ILE A 98 -15.19 33.77 -32.46
C ILE A 98 -15.63 33.40 -33.88
N TYR A 99 -15.99 34.41 -34.68
CA TYR A 99 -16.62 34.23 -36.01
C TYR A 99 -15.88 34.98 -37.13
N PRO A 100 -14.72 34.51 -37.62
CA PRO A 100 -14.03 35.15 -38.75
C PRO A 100 -14.87 35.08 -40.04
N TRP A 101 -14.80 36.12 -40.87
CA TRP A 101 -15.61 36.24 -42.09
C TRP A 101 -15.13 35.39 -43.26
N GLY A 102 -13.81 35.31 -43.42
CA GLY A 102 -13.13 34.78 -44.59
C GLY A 102 -12.82 33.30 -44.47
N SER A 103 -11.98 32.83 -45.39
CA SER A 103 -11.43 31.47 -45.30
C SER A 103 -10.16 31.48 -44.44
N ASP A 104 -10.12 30.57 -43.47
CA ASP A 104 -9.12 30.55 -42.41
C ASP A 104 -8.23 29.30 -42.49
N SER A 105 -6.94 29.47 -42.26
CA SER A 105 -5.93 28.40 -42.22
C SER A 105 -5.44 28.21 -40.79
N LEU A 106 -5.74 27.05 -40.24
CA LEU A 106 -5.54 26.67 -38.85
C LEU A 106 -4.40 25.64 -38.77
N ASN A 107 -3.20 26.11 -38.42
CA ASN A 107 -2.00 25.31 -38.20
C ASN A 107 -1.50 25.41 -36.75
N GLY A 108 -0.52 24.57 -36.37
CA GLY A 108 -0.05 24.53 -34.98
C GLY A 108 -1.05 23.86 -34.04
N ASN A 109 -1.04 24.24 -32.76
CA ASN A 109 -1.86 23.64 -31.71
C ASN A 109 -3.03 24.56 -31.32
N ILE A 110 -4.26 24.08 -31.45
CA ILE A 110 -5.47 24.87 -31.14
C ILE A 110 -6.34 24.08 -30.17
N THR A 111 -6.72 24.68 -29.05
CA THR A 111 -7.59 24.07 -28.04
C THR A 111 -8.85 24.90 -27.86
N LEU A 112 -10.02 24.27 -27.98
CA LEU A 112 -11.33 24.89 -27.71
C LEU A 112 -11.88 24.30 -26.41
N ASN A 113 -12.14 25.15 -25.41
CA ASN A 113 -12.78 24.78 -24.14
C ASN A 113 -14.20 25.34 -24.08
N ALA A 114 -15.13 24.63 -23.45
CA ALA A 114 -16.46 25.18 -23.20
C ALA A 114 -16.37 26.55 -22.51
N PRO A 115 -17.16 27.57 -22.92
CA PRO A 115 -18.28 27.50 -23.87
C PRO A 115 -17.90 27.86 -25.32
N ALA A 116 -16.71 27.48 -25.81
CA ALA A 116 -16.23 27.94 -27.11
C ALA A 116 -17.16 27.60 -28.28
N ASP A 117 -17.37 28.60 -29.14
CA ASP A 117 -18.06 28.47 -30.43
C ASP A 117 -17.23 29.19 -31.50
N PHE A 118 -16.41 28.42 -32.21
CA PHE A 118 -15.57 28.91 -33.28
C PHE A 118 -16.21 28.59 -34.63
N ASN A 119 -16.84 29.58 -35.24
CA ASN A 119 -17.54 29.46 -36.52
C ASN A 119 -16.81 30.23 -37.63
N VAL A 120 -16.06 29.54 -38.47
CA VAL A 120 -15.49 30.10 -39.70
C VAL A 120 -16.62 30.34 -40.69
N ARG A 121 -16.91 31.61 -41.01
CA ARG A 121 -18.08 31.99 -41.82
C ARG A 121 -17.94 31.68 -43.31
N ASN A 122 -16.85 31.03 -43.72
CA ASN A 122 -16.59 30.57 -45.08
C ASN A 122 -15.93 29.16 -45.04
N THR A 123 -14.83 28.95 -45.78
CA THR A 123 -14.08 27.69 -45.81
C THR A 123 -13.00 27.65 -44.73
N GLY A 124 -13.02 26.62 -43.88
CA GLY A 124 -11.96 26.35 -42.92
C GLY A 124 -10.94 25.35 -43.48
N TYR A 125 -9.66 25.61 -43.25
CA TYR A 125 -8.57 24.68 -43.56
C TYR A 125 -7.84 24.33 -42.26
N ILE A 126 -7.79 23.06 -41.91
CA ILE A 126 -7.04 22.54 -40.76
C ILE A 126 -5.81 21.83 -41.31
N GLY A 127 -4.62 22.28 -40.94
CA GLY A 127 -3.37 21.74 -41.46
C GLY A 127 -3.20 22.08 -42.94
N ARG A 128 -3.21 23.38 -43.28
CA ARG A 128 -3.00 23.86 -44.65
C ARG A 128 -1.54 24.11 -44.91
N ASN A 129 -0.92 23.32 -45.80
CA ASN A 129 0.51 23.36 -46.13
C ASN A 129 1.46 23.20 -44.92
N ALA A 130 0.94 22.87 -43.74
CA ALA A 130 1.68 22.71 -42.49
C ALA A 130 0.90 21.79 -41.54
N PRO A 131 1.56 21.21 -40.52
CA PRO A 131 0.87 20.38 -39.53
C PRO A 131 -0.08 21.18 -38.63
N ALA A 132 -1.19 20.55 -38.25
CA ALA A 132 -2.12 21.07 -37.25
C ALA A 132 -2.57 20.00 -36.25
N THR A 133 -2.74 20.39 -35.00
CA THR A 133 -3.42 19.62 -33.96
C THR A 133 -4.55 20.46 -33.39
N ILE A 134 -5.79 20.00 -33.54
CA ILE A 134 -6.96 20.67 -32.95
C ILE A 134 -7.58 19.77 -31.90
N THR A 135 -7.76 20.30 -30.70
CA THR A 135 -8.51 19.64 -29.62
C THR A 135 -9.78 20.43 -29.34
N ILE A 136 -10.94 19.80 -29.52
CA ILE A 136 -12.25 20.38 -29.22
C ILE A 136 -12.78 19.67 -27.98
N ASN A 137 -12.73 20.32 -26.82
CA ASN A 137 -13.20 19.74 -25.57
C ASN A 137 -14.73 19.64 -25.52
N ALA A 138 -15.25 18.85 -24.57
CA ALA A 138 -16.68 18.60 -24.43
C ALA A 138 -17.48 19.91 -24.39
N SER A 139 -18.63 19.92 -25.07
CA SER A 139 -19.52 21.08 -25.23
C SER A 139 -18.94 22.28 -26.01
N ALA A 140 -17.68 22.25 -26.44
CA ALA A 140 -17.14 23.23 -27.39
C ALA A 140 -17.52 22.87 -28.83
N LYS A 141 -17.57 23.89 -29.70
CA LYS A 141 -17.99 23.74 -31.09
C LYS A 141 -17.01 24.42 -32.03
N PHE A 142 -16.61 23.69 -33.08
CA PHE A 142 -15.99 24.27 -34.27
C PHE A 142 -16.92 24.04 -35.45
N SER A 143 -17.12 25.06 -36.28
CA SER A 143 -17.94 24.91 -37.47
C SER A 143 -17.46 25.79 -38.61
N THR A 144 -17.73 25.33 -39.82
CA THR A 144 -17.48 26.08 -41.06
C THR A 144 -18.80 26.27 -41.78
N LYS A 145 -19.02 27.45 -42.39
CA LYS A 145 -20.26 27.70 -43.15
C LYS A 145 -20.29 26.93 -44.46
N ASN A 146 -19.15 26.88 -45.16
CA ASN A 146 -18.99 26.20 -46.43
C ASN A 146 -18.18 24.91 -46.19
N ALA A 147 -17.03 24.77 -46.84
CA ALA A 147 -16.20 23.58 -46.72
C ALA A 147 -15.30 23.58 -45.48
N CYS A 148 -15.01 22.39 -44.95
CA CYS A 148 -13.93 22.12 -44.01
C CYS A 148 -12.94 21.16 -44.67
N ASN A 149 -11.71 21.62 -44.89
CA ASN A 149 -10.64 20.80 -45.46
C ASN A 149 -9.64 20.46 -44.36
N ILE A 150 -9.49 19.17 -44.06
CA ILE A 150 -8.59 18.64 -43.03
C ILE A 150 -7.39 17.99 -43.73
N ALA A 151 -6.18 18.45 -43.42
CA ALA A 151 -4.95 18.17 -44.15
C ALA A 151 -5.07 18.51 -45.64
N TYR A 152 -4.69 19.73 -46.03
CA TYR A 152 -4.95 20.27 -47.37
C TYR A 152 -3.75 21.05 -47.94
N GLY A 153 -3.56 20.98 -49.26
CA GLY A 153 -2.55 21.75 -49.99
C GLY A 153 -1.36 20.90 -50.42
N ASN A 154 -0.14 21.31 -50.05
CA ASN A 154 1.10 20.67 -50.49
C ASN A 154 1.31 19.27 -49.90
N SER A 155 2.04 18.42 -50.62
CA SER A 155 2.53 17.12 -50.14
C SER A 155 3.27 17.29 -48.80
N GLY A 156 2.88 16.50 -47.79
CA GLY A 156 3.41 16.57 -46.42
C GLY A 156 2.53 17.34 -45.42
N ALA A 157 1.44 17.98 -45.85
CA ALA A 157 0.49 18.58 -44.91
C ALA A 157 -0.26 17.49 -44.10
N SER A 158 -0.43 17.71 -42.80
CA SER A 158 -1.03 16.75 -41.88
C SER A 158 -1.94 17.42 -40.85
N ALA A 159 -2.92 16.67 -40.36
CA ALA A 159 -3.83 17.16 -39.31
C ALA A 159 -4.17 16.05 -38.30
N THR A 160 -4.15 16.40 -37.02
CA THR A 160 -4.68 15.56 -35.93
C THR A 160 -5.85 16.28 -35.27
N LEU A 161 -7.01 15.62 -35.18
CA LEU A 161 -8.20 16.16 -34.51
C LEU A 161 -8.56 15.28 -33.32
N ASN A 162 -8.75 15.90 -32.15
CA ASN A 162 -9.23 15.27 -30.93
C ASN A 162 -10.59 15.85 -30.56
N LEU A 163 -11.68 15.12 -30.83
CA LEU A 163 -13.05 15.63 -30.76
C LEU A 163 -13.81 15.05 -29.57
N TYR A 164 -13.88 15.81 -28.48
CA TYR A 164 -14.78 15.59 -27.35
C TYR A 164 -16.07 16.43 -27.50
N GLY A 165 -15.96 17.58 -28.19
CA GLY A 165 -17.07 18.42 -28.61
C GLY A 165 -17.49 18.12 -30.06
N SER A 166 -18.01 19.12 -30.77
CA SER A 166 -18.50 18.93 -32.14
C SER A 166 -17.72 19.73 -33.18
N LEU A 167 -17.40 19.09 -34.30
CA LEU A 167 -16.98 19.74 -35.54
C LEU A 167 -18.06 19.56 -36.62
N THR A 168 -18.52 20.66 -37.22
CA THR A 168 -19.50 20.62 -38.31
C THR A 168 -19.02 21.35 -39.56
N ALA A 169 -18.99 20.65 -40.70
CA ALA A 169 -18.82 21.24 -42.02
C ALA A 169 -20.18 21.56 -42.64
N GLY A 170 -20.40 22.84 -43.00
CA GLY A 170 -21.68 23.36 -43.49
C GLY A 170 -22.01 23.00 -44.96
N THR A 171 -21.03 22.54 -45.73
CA THR A 171 -21.25 21.87 -47.03
C THR A 171 -20.36 20.65 -47.19
N ASP A 172 -19.09 20.85 -47.50
CA ASP A 172 -18.15 19.80 -47.87
C ASP A 172 -17.18 19.51 -46.72
N LEU A 173 -17.06 18.24 -46.34
CA LEU A 173 -16.00 17.77 -45.46
C LEU A 173 -15.01 16.96 -46.30
N ASN A 174 -13.80 17.51 -46.47
CA ASN A 174 -12.71 16.86 -47.19
C ASN A 174 -11.60 16.50 -46.21
N ILE A 175 -11.22 15.22 -46.15
CA ILE A 175 -10.20 14.72 -45.22
C ILE A 175 -9.07 14.09 -46.04
N ALA A 176 -7.90 14.74 -46.05
CA ALA A 176 -6.70 14.31 -46.75
C ALA A 176 -6.95 13.86 -48.20
N ASN A 177 -7.77 14.61 -48.96
CA ASN A 177 -8.28 14.21 -50.28
C ASN A 177 -7.29 14.36 -51.46
N GLY A 178 -5.99 14.40 -51.18
CA GLY A 178 -4.93 14.63 -52.17
C GLY A 178 -3.67 13.83 -51.85
N THR A 179 -2.77 13.72 -52.83
CA THR A 179 -1.55 12.90 -52.72
C THR A 179 -0.58 13.47 -51.68
N GLY A 180 -0.07 12.62 -50.79
CA GLY A 180 0.92 13.01 -49.77
C GLY A 180 0.33 13.74 -48.55
N LEU A 181 -1.00 13.78 -48.42
CA LEU A 181 -1.70 14.33 -47.25
C LEU A 181 -1.96 13.22 -46.22
N SER A 182 -2.08 13.56 -44.93
CA SER A 182 -2.41 12.59 -43.87
C SER A 182 -3.30 13.18 -42.78
N ALA A 183 -4.25 12.40 -42.26
CA ALA A 183 -5.09 12.86 -41.15
C ALA A 183 -5.37 11.76 -40.13
N ASN A 184 -5.30 12.14 -38.84
CA ASN A 184 -5.70 11.29 -37.71
C ASN A 184 -6.90 11.94 -37.02
N ILE A 185 -8.05 11.29 -37.06
CA ILE A 185 -9.32 11.81 -36.52
C ILE A 185 -9.74 10.97 -35.34
N ASN A 186 -9.73 11.55 -34.15
CA ASN A 186 -10.14 10.89 -32.92
C ASN A 186 -11.51 11.43 -32.49
N LEU A 187 -12.56 10.61 -32.62
CA LEU A 187 -13.94 10.89 -32.18
C LEU A 187 -14.09 10.39 -30.74
N LEU A 188 -13.78 11.27 -29.80
CA LEU A 188 -13.53 11.01 -28.38
C LEU A 188 -14.76 11.34 -27.50
N GLY A 189 -15.92 10.75 -27.83
CA GLY A 189 -17.24 11.11 -27.31
C GLY A 189 -17.89 12.31 -28.04
N GLY A 190 -17.13 12.98 -28.92
CA GLY A 190 -17.58 14.08 -29.75
C GLY A 190 -18.04 13.67 -31.14
N SER A 191 -18.40 14.65 -31.96
CA SER A 191 -18.93 14.41 -33.30
C SER A 191 -18.14 15.13 -34.40
N LEU A 192 -18.00 14.45 -35.54
CA LEU A 192 -17.60 15.05 -36.81
C LEU A 192 -18.78 14.95 -37.77
N SER A 193 -19.25 16.08 -38.29
CA SER A 193 -20.45 16.14 -39.12
C SER A 193 -20.20 16.79 -40.47
N ALA A 194 -20.62 16.13 -41.55
CA ALA A 194 -20.70 16.65 -42.91
C ALA A 194 -22.16 16.83 -43.31
N THR A 195 -22.57 18.07 -43.57
CA THR A 195 -23.99 18.39 -43.84
C THR A 195 -24.40 18.23 -45.30
N ALA A 196 -23.46 18.11 -46.25
CA ALA A 196 -23.76 17.77 -47.65
C ALA A 196 -22.84 16.67 -48.21
N ASN A 197 -21.54 16.97 -48.40
CA ASN A 197 -20.60 16.05 -49.05
C ASN A 197 -19.50 15.59 -48.08
N LEU A 198 -19.12 14.31 -48.19
CA LEU A 198 -18.01 13.72 -47.44
C LEU A 198 -17.03 13.07 -48.43
N THR A 199 -15.77 13.51 -48.39
CA THR A 199 -14.65 12.94 -49.15
C THR A 199 -13.53 12.58 -48.19
N ILE A 200 -13.07 11.32 -48.21
CA ILE A 200 -11.99 10.82 -47.35
C ILE A 200 -10.92 10.20 -48.24
N GLY A 201 -9.68 10.65 -48.10
CA GLY A 201 -8.51 10.11 -48.82
C GLY A 201 -8.01 8.78 -48.26
N SER A 202 -6.98 8.23 -48.90
CA SER A 202 -6.43 6.90 -48.56
C SER A 202 -5.60 6.89 -47.28
N ASN A 203 -4.95 8.00 -46.92
CA ASN A 203 -4.05 8.09 -45.77
C ASN A 203 -4.74 8.76 -44.56
N VAL A 204 -5.85 8.17 -44.13
CA VAL A 204 -6.68 8.65 -43.01
C VAL A 204 -6.87 7.52 -42.01
N THR A 205 -6.67 7.83 -40.73
CA THR A 205 -7.11 6.99 -39.61
C THR A 205 -8.22 7.70 -38.85
N ILE A 206 -9.28 6.96 -38.50
CA ILE A 206 -10.41 7.46 -37.74
C ILE A 206 -10.62 6.52 -36.54
N TYR A 207 -10.41 7.01 -35.33
CA TYR A 207 -10.75 6.29 -34.12
C TYR A 207 -12.10 6.76 -33.58
N VAL A 208 -13.00 5.82 -33.28
CA VAL A 208 -14.33 6.09 -32.72
C VAL A 208 -14.43 5.47 -31.34
N SER A 209 -14.52 6.30 -30.31
CA SER A 209 -14.77 5.89 -28.93
C SER A 209 -16.28 5.85 -28.60
N ASP A 210 -16.63 5.39 -27.39
CA ASP A 210 -17.99 5.41 -26.87
C ASP A 210 -18.61 6.83 -26.93
N GLY A 211 -19.76 6.94 -27.59
CA GLY A 211 -20.46 8.22 -27.82
C GLY A 211 -19.87 9.06 -28.94
N GLY A 212 -18.71 8.68 -29.48
CA GLY A 212 -18.11 9.29 -30.67
C GLY A 212 -18.90 8.93 -31.92
N LEU A 213 -19.05 9.90 -32.85
CA LEU A 213 -19.73 9.64 -34.11
C LEU A 213 -19.21 10.46 -35.29
N LEU A 214 -19.20 9.84 -36.46
CA LEU A 214 -19.09 10.50 -37.76
C LEU A 214 -20.47 10.49 -38.43
N LYS A 215 -21.00 11.68 -38.70
CA LYS A 215 -22.30 11.86 -39.37
C LYS A 215 -22.09 12.49 -40.75
N ALA A 216 -22.70 11.93 -41.77
CA ALA A 216 -22.66 12.48 -43.13
C ALA A 216 -24.05 12.47 -43.76
N ALA A 217 -24.43 13.56 -44.44
CA ALA A 217 -25.69 13.62 -45.17
C ALA A 217 -25.74 12.61 -46.34
N GLY A 218 -26.95 12.07 -46.58
CA GLY A 218 -27.20 11.05 -47.57
C GLY A 218 -26.77 9.64 -47.16
N ASP A 219 -27.01 8.67 -48.04
CA ASP A 219 -26.56 7.29 -47.85
C ASP A 219 -25.09 7.15 -48.23
N LYS A 220 -24.25 6.97 -47.21
CA LYS A 220 -22.79 6.79 -47.29
C LYS A 220 -22.35 5.46 -46.69
N ARG A 221 -23.28 4.51 -46.50
CA ARG A 221 -22.99 3.22 -45.85
C ARG A 221 -21.86 2.48 -46.55
N THR A 222 -21.82 2.46 -47.89
CA THR A 222 -20.74 1.82 -48.65
C THR A 222 -19.37 2.41 -48.32
N LEU A 223 -19.25 3.74 -48.29
CA LEU A 223 -18.00 4.43 -47.96
C LEU A 223 -17.57 4.11 -46.53
N LEU A 224 -18.46 4.30 -45.55
CA LEU A 224 -18.11 4.16 -44.14
C LEU A 224 -17.86 2.70 -43.73
N ASN A 225 -18.64 1.74 -44.24
CA ASN A 225 -18.36 0.31 -44.04
C ASN A 225 -17.03 -0.09 -44.69
N GLY A 226 -16.68 0.49 -45.85
CA GLY A 226 -15.38 0.28 -46.48
C GLY A 226 -14.22 0.73 -45.57
N LEU A 227 -14.34 1.90 -44.93
CA LEU A 227 -13.32 2.37 -43.99
C LEU A 227 -13.16 1.45 -42.77
N VAL A 228 -14.27 0.93 -42.23
CA VAL A 228 -14.26 -0.04 -41.12
C VAL A 228 -13.59 -1.34 -41.57
N ALA A 229 -13.98 -1.89 -42.72
CA ALA A 229 -13.44 -3.14 -43.25
C ALA A 229 -11.93 -3.04 -43.58
N ASN A 230 -11.47 -1.87 -44.04
CA ASN A 230 -10.06 -1.62 -44.35
C ASN A 230 -9.20 -1.29 -43.13
N GLY A 231 -9.76 -1.25 -41.92
CA GLY A 231 -9.06 -0.84 -40.70
C GLY A 231 -8.68 0.65 -40.65
N GLN A 232 -9.22 1.47 -41.55
CA GLN A 232 -9.04 2.92 -41.55
C GLN A 232 -9.93 3.59 -40.50
N MET A 233 -11.06 2.98 -40.16
CA MET A 233 -11.94 3.39 -39.06
C MET A 233 -12.01 2.30 -38.00
N THR A 234 -11.52 2.58 -36.79
CA THR A 234 -11.38 1.61 -35.69
C THR A 234 -12.05 2.12 -34.41
N CYS A 235 -12.27 1.22 -33.45
CA CYS A 235 -12.79 1.53 -32.12
C CYS A 235 -12.06 0.71 -31.07
N THR A 236 -12.39 0.90 -29.79
CA THR A 236 -11.85 0.05 -28.72
C THR A 236 -12.07 -1.43 -29.04
N PRO A 237 -11.06 -2.31 -28.84
CA PRO A 237 -11.26 -3.76 -28.90
C PRO A 237 -12.48 -4.24 -28.08
N GLY A 238 -13.29 -5.13 -28.67
CA GLY A 238 -14.53 -5.62 -28.06
C GLY A 238 -15.77 -4.76 -28.30
N LYS A 239 -15.62 -3.56 -28.87
CA LYS A 239 -16.73 -2.73 -29.35
C LYS A 239 -16.95 -2.94 -30.85
N THR A 240 -18.07 -2.44 -31.35
CA THR A 240 -18.39 -2.48 -32.78
C THR A 240 -18.86 -1.11 -33.23
N ILE A 241 -18.31 -0.64 -34.36
CA ILE A 241 -18.83 0.54 -35.03
C ILE A 241 -20.08 0.14 -35.78
N THR A 242 -21.21 0.74 -35.41
CA THR A 242 -22.46 0.60 -36.15
C THR A 242 -22.55 1.69 -37.20
N VAL A 243 -22.78 1.31 -38.46
CA VAL A 243 -23.01 2.23 -39.57
C VAL A 243 -24.48 2.15 -39.98
N THR A 244 -25.25 3.18 -39.67
CA THR A 244 -26.71 3.23 -39.90
C THR A 244 -27.09 4.41 -40.77
N TYR A 245 -28.02 4.21 -41.71
CA TYR A 245 -28.65 5.29 -42.46
C TYR A 245 -30.07 5.53 -41.92
N ASP A 246 -30.34 6.75 -41.46
CA ASP A 246 -31.61 7.11 -40.80
C ASP A 246 -32.68 7.67 -41.77
N GLY A 247 -32.43 7.60 -43.08
CA GLY A 247 -33.26 8.19 -44.13
C GLY A 247 -32.83 9.61 -44.53
N THR A 248 -31.97 10.27 -43.76
CA THR A 248 -31.41 11.60 -44.07
C THR A 248 -29.89 11.62 -44.04
N SER A 249 -29.28 10.92 -43.10
CA SER A 249 -27.84 10.89 -42.85
C SER A 249 -27.37 9.47 -42.53
N THR A 250 -26.12 9.19 -42.87
CA THR A 250 -25.41 8.01 -42.40
C THR A 250 -24.60 8.38 -41.17
N ILE A 251 -24.69 7.54 -40.13
CA ILE A 251 -24.02 7.71 -38.85
C ILE A 251 -23.14 6.47 -38.63
N ALA A 252 -21.84 6.67 -38.47
CA ALA A 252 -20.91 5.66 -37.95
C ALA A 252 -20.58 6.03 -36.51
N GLN A 253 -20.92 5.16 -35.56
CA GLN A 253 -20.78 5.44 -34.13
C GLN A 253 -20.51 4.19 -33.31
N VAL A 254 -20.01 4.38 -32.09
CA VAL A 254 -20.05 3.40 -31.02
C VAL A 254 -21.05 3.88 -29.98
N ALA A 255 -22.14 3.14 -29.78
CA ALA A 255 -23.20 3.53 -28.86
C ALA A 255 -22.71 3.46 -27.40
N ARG A 256 -23.00 4.51 -26.62
CA ARG A 256 -22.70 4.56 -25.19
C ARG A 256 -23.93 4.08 -24.38
N PRO A 257 -23.76 3.18 -23.38
CA PRO A 257 -24.84 2.84 -22.47
C PRO A 257 -25.39 4.07 -21.75
N ALA A 258 -26.72 4.13 -21.58
CA ALA A 258 -27.34 5.24 -20.86
C ALA A 258 -26.84 5.28 -19.41
N GLY A 259 -26.34 6.43 -18.97
CA GLY A 259 -25.78 6.60 -17.62
C GLY A 259 -24.39 6.02 -17.41
N SER A 260 -23.73 5.53 -18.47
CA SER A 260 -22.34 5.08 -18.42
C SER A 260 -21.44 6.12 -17.76
N MET A 261 -20.54 5.67 -16.88
CA MET A 261 -19.52 6.53 -16.25
C MET A 261 -18.16 6.40 -16.96
N ILE A 262 -18.08 5.59 -18.02
CA ILE A 262 -16.84 5.34 -18.76
C ILE A 262 -16.80 6.22 -20.01
N THR A 263 -15.66 6.83 -20.26
CA THR A 263 -15.33 7.44 -21.54
C THR A 263 -13.98 6.92 -22.00
N GLU A 264 -13.93 6.36 -23.19
CA GLU A 264 -12.73 5.71 -23.71
C GLU A 264 -11.97 6.60 -24.69
N TYR A 265 -10.65 6.52 -24.65
CA TYR A 265 -9.73 7.16 -25.59
C TYR A 265 -8.77 6.08 -26.14
N PRO A 266 -8.00 6.37 -27.20
CA PRO A 266 -7.02 5.42 -27.74
C PRO A 266 -6.07 4.90 -26.65
N ASP A 267 -5.45 5.82 -25.90
CA ASP A 267 -4.39 5.50 -24.94
C ASP A 267 -4.84 5.59 -23.48
N SER A 268 -6.09 6.00 -23.21
CA SER A 268 -6.59 6.18 -21.85
C SER A 268 -8.08 5.89 -21.71
N VAL A 269 -8.55 5.81 -20.48
CA VAL A 269 -9.95 5.69 -20.11
C VAL A 269 -10.25 6.63 -18.95
N VAL A 270 -11.42 7.25 -18.97
CA VAL A 270 -11.92 8.11 -17.90
C VAL A 270 -13.13 7.48 -17.26
N LEU A 271 -13.07 7.31 -15.93
CA LEU A 271 -14.23 7.03 -15.09
C LEU A 271 -14.70 8.37 -14.50
N SER A 272 -15.96 8.75 -14.68
CA SER A 272 -16.46 10.01 -14.15
C SER A 272 -17.90 9.99 -13.61
N THR A 273 -18.11 10.76 -12.56
CA THR A 273 -19.42 11.17 -12.02
C THR A 273 -19.56 12.68 -12.12
N THR A 274 -20.62 13.25 -11.52
CA THR A 274 -20.79 14.70 -11.38
C THR A 274 -19.61 15.38 -10.69
N ASN A 275 -19.02 14.72 -9.67
CA ASN A 275 -18.00 15.33 -8.81
C ASN A 275 -16.62 14.71 -8.97
N LEU A 276 -16.48 13.57 -9.63
CA LEU A 276 -15.24 12.80 -9.68
C LEU A 276 -14.84 12.53 -11.13
N VAL A 277 -13.56 12.72 -11.46
CA VAL A 277 -12.97 12.31 -12.74
C VAL A 277 -11.69 11.54 -12.46
N PHE A 278 -11.57 10.33 -12.98
CA PHE A 278 -10.45 9.41 -12.77
C PHE A 278 -9.94 8.89 -14.11
N THR A 279 -8.75 9.33 -14.52
CA THR A 279 -8.15 8.98 -15.83
C THR A 279 -7.05 7.95 -15.65
N VAL A 280 -7.15 6.84 -16.38
CA VAL A 280 -6.15 5.75 -16.38
C VAL A 280 -5.55 5.59 -17.77
N GLU A 281 -4.22 5.51 -17.88
CA GLU A 281 -3.50 5.17 -19.11
C GLU A 281 -3.62 3.68 -19.39
N LYS A 282 -4.08 3.30 -20.59
CA LYS A 282 -4.38 1.90 -20.92
C LYS A 282 -3.11 1.04 -20.99
N TYR A 283 -1.99 1.60 -21.45
CA TYR A 283 -0.75 0.84 -21.65
C TYR A 283 0.00 0.53 -20.34
N THR A 284 -0.06 1.43 -19.35
CA THR A 284 0.66 1.29 -18.08
C THR A 284 -0.24 0.94 -16.91
N GLY A 285 -1.53 1.25 -17.00
CA GLY A 285 -2.44 1.26 -15.85
C GLY A 285 -2.19 2.42 -14.89
N ASN A 286 -1.33 3.37 -15.23
CA ASN A 286 -1.09 4.53 -14.39
C ASN A 286 -2.33 5.42 -14.33
N VAL A 287 -2.63 5.92 -13.13
CA VAL A 287 -3.67 6.94 -12.94
C VAL A 287 -3.06 8.30 -13.24
N LEU A 288 -3.43 8.87 -14.39
CA LEU A 288 -2.92 10.15 -14.88
C LEU A 288 -3.59 11.36 -14.22
N SER A 289 -4.82 11.20 -13.72
CA SER A 289 -5.59 12.26 -13.06
C SER A 289 -6.62 11.63 -12.13
N TYR A 290 -6.78 12.22 -10.94
CA TYR A 290 -7.91 11.98 -10.05
C TYR A 290 -8.36 13.35 -9.56
N ARG A 291 -9.46 13.85 -10.13
CA ARG A 291 -10.06 15.12 -9.74
C ARG A 291 -11.33 14.91 -8.93
N TYR A 292 -11.45 15.61 -7.82
CA TYR A 292 -12.68 15.70 -7.03
C TYR A 292 -13.12 17.15 -6.91
N LYS A 293 -14.36 17.45 -7.31
CA LYS A 293 -14.93 18.81 -7.41
C LYS A 293 -14.00 19.81 -8.12
N GLY A 294 -13.31 19.33 -9.16
CA GLY A 294 -12.38 20.12 -9.97
C GLY A 294 -10.95 20.21 -9.44
N ALA A 295 -10.69 19.86 -8.17
CA ALA A 295 -9.35 19.83 -7.60
C ALA A 295 -8.61 18.54 -8.01
N GLU A 296 -7.42 18.69 -8.60
CA GLU A 296 -6.53 17.57 -8.96
C GLU A 296 -5.79 17.07 -7.73
N THR A 297 -5.90 15.77 -7.43
CA THR A 297 -5.26 15.13 -6.27
C THR A 297 -3.98 14.39 -6.63
N VAL A 298 -3.70 14.18 -7.91
CA VAL A 298 -2.51 13.48 -8.42
C VAL A 298 -1.48 14.48 -8.90
N ASN A 299 -0.22 14.32 -8.51
CA ASN A 299 0.85 15.12 -9.11
C ASN A 299 1.02 14.73 -10.58
N ARG A 300 0.99 15.73 -11.46
CA ARG A 300 1.13 15.58 -12.92
C ARG A 300 2.34 16.31 -13.48
N THR A 301 3.13 16.94 -12.61
CA THR A 301 4.28 17.74 -12.99
C THR A 301 5.58 17.02 -12.63
N GLY A 302 6.68 17.38 -13.28
CA GLY A 302 8.00 16.77 -13.06
C GLY A 302 8.31 15.57 -13.96
N SER A 303 9.59 15.20 -13.98
CA SER A 303 10.09 13.98 -14.64
C SER A 303 10.03 12.76 -13.72
N SER A 304 10.16 12.96 -12.41
CA SER A 304 9.99 11.99 -11.32
C SER A 304 8.82 12.40 -10.41
N HIS A 305 8.29 11.46 -9.62
CA HIS A 305 7.25 11.70 -8.60
C HIS A 305 5.88 12.16 -9.11
N LYS A 306 5.40 11.56 -10.20
CA LYS A 306 4.09 11.86 -10.80
C LYS A 306 3.23 10.61 -10.93
N TYR A 307 1.93 10.85 -11.10
CA TYR A 307 0.88 9.84 -11.30
C TYR A 307 0.65 8.95 -10.09
N MET A 308 -0.34 8.08 -10.21
CA MET A 308 -0.38 6.86 -9.41
C MET A 308 0.05 5.67 -10.27
N TYR A 309 0.85 4.79 -9.71
CA TYR A 309 1.35 3.61 -10.42
C TYR A 309 1.48 2.42 -9.47
N HIS A 310 1.57 1.22 -10.05
CA HIS A 310 1.93 0.00 -9.34
C HIS A 310 3.32 -0.45 -9.75
N ASP A 311 4.10 -0.92 -8.78
CA ASP A 311 5.47 -1.39 -9.02
C ASP A 311 5.80 -2.72 -8.32
N PHE A 312 6.65 -3.48 -9.00
CA PHE A 312 7.36 -4.64 -8.52
C PHE A 312 8.78 -4.25 -8.11
N THR A 313 9.23 -4.74 -6.97
CA THR A 313 10.67 -4.88 -6.68
C THR A 313 10.96 -6.36 -6.47
N THR A 314 11.88 -6.90 -7.26
CA THR A 314 12.29 -8.33 -7.22
C THR A 314 13.80 -8.43 -7.35
N SER A 315 14.38 -9.62 -7.17
CA SER A 315 15.80 -9.87 -7.53
C SER A 315 16.11 -9.65 -9.01
N LYS A 316 15.09 -9.57 -9.87
CA LYS A 316 15.24 -9.24 -11.31
C LYS A 316 15.26 -7.73 -11.56
N GLY A 317 15.00 -6.90 -10.55
CA GLY A 317 15.02 -5.46 -10.62
C GLY A 317 13.68 -4.79 -10.26
N PHE A 318 13.66 -3.48 -10.41
CA PHE A 318 12.47 -2.64 -10.26
C PHE A 318 11.71 -2.56 -11.59
N GLU A 319 10.39 -2.73 -11.55
CA GLU A 319 9.52 -2.66 -12.73
C GLU A 319 8.17 -2.05 -12.36
N THR A 320 7.79 -0.94 -12.99
CA THR A 320 6.39 -0.48 -12.95
C THR A 320 5.52 -1.35 -13.86
N VAL A 321 4.22 -1.42 -13.64
CA VAL A 321 3.31 -2.10 -14.58
C VAL A 321 3.31 -1.40 -15.95
N TRP A 322 3.45 -2.17 -17.04
CA TRP A 322 3.33 -1.70 -18.42
C TRP A 322 3.01 -2.85 -19.38
N GLY A 323 2.70 -2.53 -20.64
CA GLY A 323 2.29 -3.54 -21.63
C GLY A 323 0.90 -4.10 -21.35
N CYS A 324 0.04 -3.30 -20.71
CA CYS A 324 -1.31 -3.70 -20.35
C CYS A 324 -2.23 -3.79 -21.56
N THR A 325 -3.13 -4.78 -21.51
CA THR A 325 -4.39 -4.78 -22.26
C THR A 325 -5.49 -4.21 -21.37
N TYR A 326 -6.51 -3.61 -21.97
CA TYR A 326 -7.62 -2.95 -21.28
C TYR A 326 -8.93 -3.67 -21.56
N GLU A 327 -9.79 -3.76 -20.54
CA GLU A 327 -11.14 -4.33 -20.66
C GLU A 327 -12.12 -3.60 -19.72
N VAL A 328 -13.36 -3.41 -20.20
CA VAL A 328 -14.51 -3.01 -19.39
C VAL A 328 -15.15 -4.26 -18.81
N VAL A 329 -15.13 -4.40 -17.48
CA VAL A 329 -15.76 -5.53 -16.78
C VAL A 329 -17.26 -5.28 -16.56
N GLN A 330 -17.62 -4.04 -16.21
CA GLN A 330 -19.01 -3.62 -16.02
C GLN A 330 -19.14 -2.12 -16.31
N ASP A 331 -20.19 -1.74 -17.03
CA ASP A 331 -20.58 -0.35 -17.27
C ASP A 331 -22.10 -0.23 -17.27
N ASP A 332 -22.65 0.27 -16.17
CA ASP A 332 -24.06 0.58 -16.02
C ASP A 332 -24.26 1.90 -15.26
N ALA A 333 -25.53 2.29 -15.08
CA ALA A 333 -25.89 3.56 -14.47
C ALA A 333 -25.42 3.73 -13.01
N ASN A 334 -25.02 2.64 -12.32
CA ASN A 334 -24.63 2.63 -10.92
C ASN A 334 -23.16 2.30 -10.69
N LEU A 335 -22.50 1.61 -11.63
CA LEU A 335 -21.15 1.11 -11.45
C LEU A 335 -20.36 1.05 -12.76
N ALA A 336 -19.14 1.56 -12.72
CA ALA A 336 -18.13 1.37 -13.75
C ALA A 336 -16.95 0.59 -13.16
N HIS A 337 -16.56 -0.48 -13.84
CA HIS A 337 -15.45 -1.36 -13.46
C HIS A 337 -14.61 -1.66 -14.69
N ILE A 338 -13.34 -1.27 -14.63
CA ILE A 338 -12.35 -1.56 -15.66
C ILE A 338 -11.23 -2.43 -15.09
N VAL A 339 -10.53 -3.12 -15.98
CA VAL A 339 -9.31 -3.87 -15.66
C VAL A 339 -8.22 -3.60 -16.68
N LEU A 340 -6.99 -3.49 -16.18
CA LEU A 340 -5.76 -3.39 -16.96
C LEU A 340 -4.97 -4.67 -16.68
N LYS A 341 -4.73 -5.48 -17.72
CA LYS A 341 -4.11 -6.80 -17.60
C LYS A 341 -2.73 -6.78 -18.24
N ARG A 342 -1.70 -6.96 -17.43
CA ARG A 342 -0.30 -7.13 -17.82
C ARG A 342 0.05 -8.61 -17.81
N PRO A 343 0.06 -9.31 -18.96
CA PRO A 343 0.64 -10.64 -19.03
C PRO A 343 2.17 -10.56 -18.97
N TYR A 344 2.81 -11.49 -18.26
CA TYR A 344 4.26 -11.64 -18.31
C TYR A 344 4.70 -12.04 -19.72
N THR A 345 5.48 -11.17 -20.37
CA THR A 345 5.87 -11.31 -21.78
C THR A 345 7.36 -10.96 -21.89
N PRO A 346 8.27 -11.92 -21.71
CA PRO A 346 9.71 -11.67 -21.73
C PRO A 346 10.19 -11.02 -23.02
N SER A 347 9.56 -11.34 -24.15
CA SER A 347 9.96 -10.87 -25.49
C SER A 347 9.82 -9.36 -25.69
N ILE A 348 9.02 -8.67 -24.87
CA ILE A 348 8.94 -7.22 -24.89
C ILE A 348 9.80 -6.56 -23.81
N GLY A 349 10.39 -7.34 -22.89
CA GLY A 349 11.28 -6.82 -21.83
C GLY A 349 10.71 -6.84 -20.43
N HIS A 350 9.60 -7.56 -20.18
CA HIS A 350 9.11 -7.81 -18.83
C HIS A 350 10.15 -8.59 -18.01
N VAL A 351 10.54 -8.06 -16.85
CA VAL A 351 11.56 -8.68 -15.99
C VAL A 351 10.95 -9.50 -14.86
N THR A 352 9.77 -9.11 -14.38
CA THR A 352 9.04 -9.79 -13.29
C THR A 352 8.13 -10.89 -13.86
N PRO A 353 8.41 -12.19 -13.60
CA PRO A 353 7.66 -13.36 -14.08
C PRO A 353 6.25 -13.54 -13.49
N CYS A 354 5.42 -12.52 -13.53
CA CYS A 354 4.09 -12.53 -12.92
C CYS A 354 3.09 -11.79 -13.80
N ASP A 355 1.93 -12.39 -14.04
CA ASP A 355 0.80 -11.66 -14.60
C ASP A 355 0.23 -10.72 -13.52
N ALA A 356 -0.27 -9.56 -13.94
CA ALA A 356 -0.90 -8.59 -13.05
C ALA A 356 -2.21 -8.06 -13.65
N GLU A 357 -3.26 -8.05 -12.84
CA GLU A 357 -4.52 -7.35 -13.15
C GLU A 357 -4.67 -6.16 -12.20
N LEU A 358 -4.91 -4.96 -12.73
CA LEU A 358 -5.24 -3.77 -11.96
C LEU A 358 -6.70 -3.42 -12.20
N HIS A 359 -7.54 -3.48 -11.17
CA HIS A 359 -8.96 -3.18 -11.27
C HIS A 359 -9.29 -1.84 -10.61
N TYR A 360 -10.05 -1.01 -11.33
CA TYR A 360 -10.56 0.28 -10.84
C TYR A 360 -12.08 0.29 -10.95
N ILE A 361 -12.74 0.69 -9.85
CA ILE A 361 -14.19 0.66 -9.74
C ILE A 361 -14.69 1.99 -9.20
N LEU A 362 -15.59 2.61 -9.96
CA LEU A 362 -16.29 3.83 -9.58
C LEU A 362 -17.77 3.52 -9.42
N LYS A 363 -18.31 3.73 -8.22
CA LYS A 363 -19.76 3.72 -7.98
C LYS A 363 -20.33 5.10 -8.27
N LYS A 364 -21.58 5.14 -8.73
CA LYS A 364 -22.29 6.39 -9.02
C LYS A 364 -22.28 7.33 -7.82
N ASP A 365 -21.87 8.57 -8.08
CA ASP A 365 -21.78 9.67 -7.12
C ASP A 365 -20.95 9.39 -5.85
N ASP A 366 -20.10 8.34 -5.86
CA ASP A 366 -19.16 8.06 -4.76
C ASP A 366 -18.02 9.09 -4.75
N LYS A 367 -17.41 9.28 -3.58
CA LYS A 367 -16.24 10.14 -3.35
C LYS A 367 -14.91 9.40 -3.51
N GLY A 368 -14.94 8.13 -3.88
CA GLY A 368 -13.75 7.29 -3.98
C GLY A 368 -13.81 6.31 -5.14
N VAL A 369 -12.63 5.78 -5.47
CA VAL A 369 -12.43 4.71 -6.45
C VAL A 369 -11.90 3.48 -5.71
N TYR A 370 -12.62 2.36 -5.81
CA TYR A 370 -12.16 1.10 -5.24
C TYR A 370 -11.10 0.50 -6.15
N VAL A 371 -10.08 -0.08 -5.55
CA VAL A 371 -8.94 -0.68 -6.25
C VAL A 371 -8.68 -2.05 -5.67
N TYR A 372 -8.43 -3.02 -6.55
CA TYR A 372 -7.80 -4.27 -6.17
C TYR A 372 -6.89 -4.74 -7.29
N SER A 373 -5.91 -5.56 -6.96
CA SER A 373 -5.03 -6.18 -7.92
C SER A 373 -5.04 -7.70 -7.78
N LYS A 374 -4.77 -8.39 -8.89
CA LYS A 374 -4.52 -9.84 -8.88
C LYS A 374 -3.14 -10.08 -9.43
N LEU A 375 -2.34 -10.86 -8.70
CA LEU A 375 -1.08 -11.38 -9.20
C LEU A 375 -1.23 -12.87 -9.48
N GLU A 376 -0.68 -13.34 -10.60
CA GLU A 376 -0.64 -14.75 -10.96
C GLU A 376 0.73 -15.15 -11.51
N HIS A 377 1.37 -16.12 -10.86
CA HIS A 377 2.53 -16.84 -11.36
C HIS A 377 2.06 -18.17 -11.97
N LYS A 378 2.29 -18.36 -13.27
CA LYS A 378 1.93 -19.59 -13.97
C LYS A 378 3.05 -20.63 -13.83
N PRO A 379 2.74 -21.95 -13.87
CA PRO A 379 3.75 -23.00 -13.70
C PRO A 379 4.93 -22.93 -14.67
N ASN A 380 4.73 -22.42 -15.88
CA ASN A 380 5.77 -22.30 -16.90
C ASN A 380 6.60 -21.00 -16.78
N TYR A 381 6.32 -20.14 -15.80
CA TYR A 381 7.09 -18.93 -15.57
C TYR A 381 8.36 -19.23 -14.76
N PRO A 382 9.47 -18.50 -15.00
CA PRO A 382 10.65 -18.55 -14.14
C PRO A 382 10.33 -18.18 -12.69
N ALA A 383 11.02 -18.81 -11.75
CA ALA A 383 10.90 -18.45 -10.35
C ALA A 383 11.25 -16.97 -10.10
N PHE A 384 10.58 -16.35 -9.15
CA PHE A 384 10.87 -14.99 -8.72
C PHE A 384 10.54 -14.77 -7.24
N ASP A 385 11.28 -13.84 -6.64
CA ASP A 385 10.95 -13.24 -5.36
C ASP A 385 10.16 -11.95 -5.56
N LEU A 386 9.05 -11.80 -4.84
CA LEU A 386 8.34 -10.56 -4.71
C LEU A 386 8.86 -9.85 -3.46
N GLY A 387 9.83 -8.96 -3.66
CA GLY A 387 10.36 -8.11 -2.60
C GLY A 387 9.42 -6.96 -2.24
N SER A 388 8.80 -6.33 -3.24
CA SER A 388 7.76 -5.32 -3.04
C SER A 388 6.66 -5.44 -4.09
N TRP A 389 5.41 -5.30 -3.66
CA TRP A 389 4.26 -5.01 -4.51
C TRP A 389 3.50 -3.86 -3.88
N ARG A 390 3.42 -2.73 -4.56
CA ARG A 390 2.77 -1.55 -4.01
C ARG A 390 2.07 -0.70 -5.05
N GLN A 391 1.08 0.06 -4.59
CA GLN A 391 0.57 1.22 -5.31
C GLN A 391 1.17 2.49 -4.69
N VAL A 392 1.58 3.43 -5.53
CA VAL A 392 2.06 4.74 -5.13
C VAL A 392 1.09 5.80 -5.63
N TRP A 393 0.76 6.79 -4.79
CA TRP A 393 -0.01 7.97 -5.16
C TRP A 393 0.74 9.23 -4.72
N TRP A 394 1.31 9.94 -5.69
CA TRP A 394 1.91 11.26 -5.47
C TRP A 394 0.85 12.34 -5.41
N ILE A 395 0.82 13.10 -4.31
CA ILE A 395 -0.18 14.15 -4.07
C ILE A 395 0.16 15.39 -4.89
N ALA A 396 -0.86 16.00 -5.50
CA ALA A 396 -0.69 17.21 -6.29
C ALA A 396 -0.13 18.39 -5.48
N TYR A 397 0.69 19.21 -6.14
CA TYR A 397 1.12 20.52 -5.68
C TYR A 397 1.01 21.53 -6.84
N ASN A 398 0.90 22.82 -6.53
CA ASN A 398 0.78 23.87 -7.53
C ASN A 398 2.15 24.28 -8.12
N ALA A 399 2.15 25.13 -9.15
CA ALA A 399 3.39 25.58 -9.80
C ALA A 399 4.38 26.32 -8.86
N SER A 400 3.91 26.78 -7.71
CA SER A 400 4.73 27.41 -6.65
C SER A 400 5.24 26.39 -5.62
N GLY A 401 5.03 25.08 -5.82
CA GLY A 401 5.46 24.01 -4.92
C GLY A 401 4.59 23.86 -3.67
N VAL A 402 3.39 24.46 -3.65
CA VAL A 402 2.47 24.33 -2.51
C VAL A 402 1.63 23.08 -2.67
N ASN A 403 1.75 22.15 -1.71
CA ASN A 403 0.96 20.92 -1.65
C ASN A 403 -0.55 21.21 -1.59
N LEU A 404 -1.35 20.41 -2.31
CA LEU A 404 -2.80 20.41 -2.21
C LEU A 404 -3.25 20.08 -0.78
N CYS A 405 -2.57 19.13 -0.16
CA CYS A 405 -2.77 18.75 1.23
C CYS A 405 -1.47 18.97 1.98
N GLU A 406 -1.44 19.96 2.87
CA GLU A 406 -0.26 20.33 3.65
C GLU A 406 -0.11 19.54 4.94
N ARG A 407 -1.07 18.67 5.28
CA ARG A 407 -1.04 17.86 6.51
C ARG A 407 -1.03 16.38 6.19
N ILE A 408 -0.32 15.61 7.01
CA ILE A 408 -0.31 14.14 7.00
C ILE A 408 -1.10 13.62 8.20
N TYR A 409 -1.76 12.48 8.01
CA TYR A 409 -2.53 11.78 9.04
C TYR A 409 -2.28 10.28 8.90
N THR A 410 -1.62 9.73 9.90
CA THR A 410 -1.27 8.31 9.97
C THR A 410 -1.83 7.72 11.27
N ASP A 411 -1.47 8.31 12.41
CA ASP A 411 -2.12 8.09 13.70
C ASP A 411 -2.15 9.40 14.51
N SER A 412 -2.55 9.34 15.79
CA SER A 412 -2.62 10.51 16.67
C SER A 412 -1.26 11.09 17.07
N LEU A 413 -0.18 10.31 16.95
CA LEU A 413 1.18 10.77 17.23
C LEU A 413 1.81 11.40 15.99
N ARG A 414 1.36 11.00 14.79
CA ARG A 414 1.90 11.35 13.48
C ARG A 414 0.86 12.05 12.60
N SER A 415 0.27 13.09 13.18
CA SER A 415 -0.69 13.99 12.51
C SER A 415 -0.26 15.45 12.64
N TRP A 416 0.33 16.01 11.58
CA TRP A 416 0.92 17.36 11.60
C TRP A 416 1.00 17.99 10.21
N GLN A 417 1.41 19.26 10.17
CA GLN A 417 1.77 19.93 8.93
C GLN A 417 3.12 19.38 8.42
N MET A 418 3.15 18.98 7.16
CA MET A 418 4.32 18.43 6.48
C MET A 418 5.30 19.55 6.08
N PRO A 419 6.58 19.21 5.84
CA PRO A 419 7.51 20.09 5.15
C PRO A 419 7.02 20.36 3.72
N SER A 420 7.37 21.52 3.19
CA SER A 420 7.22 21.84 1.76
C SER A 420 8.37 21.24 0.94
N GLU A 421 8.20 21.17 -0.39
CA GLU A 421 9.29 20.80 -1.29
C GLU A 421 10.51 21.73 -1.14
N TYR A 422 10.28 23.03 -0.91
CA TYR A 422 11.35 23.98 -0.63
C TYR A 422 12.15 23.55 0.62
N ASP A 423 11.47 23.16 1.70
CA ASP A 423 12.13 22.74 2.93
C ASP A 423 13.03 21.50 2.70
N TYR A 424 12.59 20.55 1.86
CA TYR A 424 13.42 19.40 1.45
C TYR A 424 14.66 19.81 0.65
N THR A 425 14.56 20.80 -0.25
CA THR A 425 15.74 21.27 -1.00
C THR A 425 16.78 21.98 -0.12
N GLN A 426 16.35 22.52 1.03
CA GLN A 426 17.24 23.17 2.01
C GLN A 426 17.66 22.21 3.15
N ALA A 427 17.06 21.02 3.21
CA ALA A 427 17.37 20.03 4.22
C ALA A 427 18.82 19.55 4.08
N VAL A 428 19.44 19.22 5.21
CA VAL A 428 20.81 18.71 5.24
C VAL A 428 20.80 17.21 5.48
N ASN A 429 21.85 16.53 5.00
CA ASN A 429 22.04 15.12 5.27
C ASN A 429 22.06 14.89 6.80
N SER A 430 21.27 13.92 7.25
CA SER A 430 21.15 13.59 8.67
C SER A 430 22.39 12.90 9.26
N GLY A 431 23.28 12.37 8.43
CA GLY A 431 24.35 11.45 8.81
C GLY A 431 23.88 9.99 8.93
N GLY A 432 22.64 9.69 8.55
CA GLY A 432 22.01 8.37 8.56
C GLY A 432 21.66 7.85 7.15
N PRO A 433 20.65 6.96 7.02
CA PRO A 433 20.09 6.57 5.73
C PRO A 433 19.72 7.80 4.88
N GLN A 434 19.95 7.73 3.56
CA GLN A 434 19.71 8.85 2.65
C GLN A 434 18.26 9.34 2.67
N GLU A 435 17.31 8.48 3.06
CA GLU A 435 15.89 8.83 3.14
C GLU A 435 15.50 9.58 4.42
N ILE A 436 16.43 9.80 5.34
CA ILE A 436 16.22 10.60 6.56
C ILE A 436 17.04 11.88 6.41
N VAL A 437 16.36 13.03 6.46
CA VAL A 437 16.97 14.36 6.36
C VAL A 437 16.70 15.19 7.60
N LEU A 438 17.58 16.15 7.89
CA LEU A 438 17.34 17.17 8.90
C LEU A 438 16.81 18.43 8.23
N LEU A 439 15.59 18.83 8.59
CA LEU A 439 14.95 20.03 8.07
C LEU A 439 15.55 21.26 8.74
N THR A 440 16.02 22.21 7.95
CA THR A 440 16.64 23.47 8.42
C THR A 440 15.68 24.66 8.35
N THR A 441 14.58 24.51 7.64
CA THR A 441 13.59 25.53 7.33
C THR A 441 12.16 24.97 7.47
N GLY A 442 11.17 25.85 7.35
CA GLY A 442 9.75 25.48 7.38
C GLY A 442 9.20 25.17 8.77
N VAL A 443 7.96 24.67 8.79
CA VAL A 443 7.19 24.39 10.02
C VAL A 443 7.79 23.27 10.88
N ARG A 444 8.72 22.50 10.33
CA ARG A 444 9.44 21.41 10.99
C ARG A 444 10.95 21.67 11.07
N ALA A 445 11.40 22.92 10.98
CA ALA A 445 12.81 23.27 11.16
C ALA A 445 13.35 22.70 12.49
N GLY A 446 14.54 22.10 12.44
CA GLY A 446 15.17 21.40 13.57
C GLY A 446 14.65 19.99 13.82
N LYS A 447 13.75 19.47 12.99
CA LYS A 447 13.24 18.08 13.07
C LYS A 447 13.78 17.23 11.94
N TYR A 448 13.86 15.93 12.19
CA TYR A 448 14.11 14.97 11.12
C TYR A 448 12.81 14.62 10.42
N ASP A 449 12.93 14.23 9.16
CA ASP A 449 11.83 13.70 8.37
C ASP A 449 12.33 12.61 7.43
N GLY A 450 11.52 11.57 7.25
CA GLY A 450 11.86 10.45 6.38
C GLY A 450 10.75 9.41 6.32
N LYS A 451 10.65 8.70 5.19
CA LYS A 451 9.55 7.74 4.92
C LYS A 451 9.34 6.67 6.01
N TYR A 452 10.39 6.31 6.75
CA TYR A 452 10.33 5.28 7.78
C TYR A 452 9.66 5.74 9.08
N GLU A 453 9.63 7.05 9.38
CA GLU A 453 8.97 7.57 10.60
C GLU A 453 7.47 7.29 10.60
N TYR A 454 6.90 7.13 9.41
CA TYR A 454 5.47 6.92 9.22
C TYR A 454 5.06 5.45 9.24
N SER A 455 5.99 4.48 9.16
CA SER A 455 5.67 3.05 9.15
C SER A 455 4.81 2.61 10.34
N MET A 456 3.78 1.81 10.11
CA MET A 456 2.79 1.45 11.13
C MET A 456 2.27 0.02 10.94
N LYS A 457 1.77 -0.57 12.03
CA LYS A 457 1.04 -1.83 11.96
C LYS A 457 -0.26 -1.66 11.16
N PHE A 458 -0.36 -2.33 10.02
CA PHE A 458 -1.53 -2.19 9.12
C PHE A 458 -2.82 -2.75 9.74
N TRP A 459 -2.73 -3.73 10.63
CA TRP A 459 -3.88 -4.28 11.35
C TRP A 459 -4.47 -3.32 12.40
N ASP A 460 -3.64 -2.47 13.00
CA ASP A 460 -4.09 -1.45 13.96
C ASP A 460 -4.57 -0.17 13.25
N ASN A 461 -3.96 0.19 12.12
CA ASN A 461 -4.18 1.46 11.43
C ASN A 461 -4.48 1.25 9.94
N PRO A 462 -5.71 0.84 9.57
CA PRO A 462 -6.07 0.55 8.18
C PRO A 462 -6.46 1.81 7.36
N LEU A 463 -6.15 3.01 7.84
CA LEU A 463 -6.48 4.29 7.20
C LEU A 463 -5.33 5.30 7.38
N TRP A 464 -4.83 5.85 6.27
CA TRP A 464 -3.82 6.89 6.27
C TRP A 464 -3.98 7.81 5.06
N GLY A 465 -3.38 9.00 5.12
CA GLY A 465 -3.40 9.93 4.00
C GLY A 465 -3.02 11.36 4.35
N HIS A 466 -3.52 12.29 3.53
CA HIS A 466 -3.26 13.71 3.63
C HIS A 466 -4.54 14.51 3.64
N ALA A 467 -4.52 15.69 4.27
CA ALA A 467 -5.62 16.63 4.15
C ALA A 467 -5.15 18.08 4.26
N SER A 468 -6.08 19.00 4.06
CA SER A 468 -5.83 20.44 4.08
C SER A 468 -6.74 21.18 5.06
N ASN A 469 -6.18 22.16 5.76
CA ASN A 469 -6.88 23.20 6.49
C ASN A 469 -7.25 24.40 5.62
N VAL A 470 -6.82 24.41 4.35
CA VAL A 470 -6.97 25.56 3.44
C VAL A 470 -7.84 25.20 2.23
N ASN A 471 -7.60 24.03 1.64
CA ASN A 471 -8.21 23.61 0.39
C ASN A 471 -9.49 22.78 0.57
N ASN A 472 -9.94 22.58 1.82
CA ASN A 472 -11.14 21.82 2.18
C ASN A 472 -11.20 20.43 1.53
N ILE A 473 -10.07 19.72 1.50
CA ILE A 473 -9.94 18.41 0.84
C ILE A 473 -9.07 17.47 1.66
N GLY A 474 -9.39 16.17 1.61
CA GLY A 474 -8.55 15.08 2.08
C GLY A 474 -8.42 13.98 1.03
N CYS A 475 -7.25 13.34 0.99
CA CYS A 475 -6.89 12.23 0.12
C CYS A 475 -6.44 11.05 1.00
N TRP A 476 -7.12 9.91 0.89
CA TRP A 476 -6.98 8.82 1.84
C TRP A 476 -6.85 7.47 1.14
N LEU A 477 -6.08 6.59 1.76
CA LEU A 477 -6.14 5.16 1.50
C LEU A 477 -6.82 4.46 2.66
N LEU A 478 -7.81 3.63 2.34
CA LEU A 478 -8.64 2.93 3.31
C LEU A 478 -8.67 1.43 3.00
N ASN A 479 -8.18 0.62 3.94
CA ASN A 479 -8.24 -0.83 3.91
C ASN A 479 -9.45 -1.33 4.71
N THR A 480 -10.38 -2.01 4.06
CA THR A 480 -11.52 -2.62 4.77
C THR A 480 -11.17 -3.92 5.46
N SER A 481 -10.27 -4.66 4.82
CA SER A 481 -9.72 -5.91 5.31
C SER A 481 -8.22 -5.89 5.07
N CYS A 482 -7.50 -6.43 6.04
CA CYS A 482 -6.05 -6.62 5.96
C CYS A 482 -5.70 -8.06 5.52
N GLU A 483 -6.68 -8.84 5.01
CA GLU A 483 -6.51 -10.30 4.79
C GLU A 483 -5.36 -10.69 3.86
N TYR A 484 -4.96 -9.78 2.97
CA TYR A 484 -3.93 -10.01 1.96
C TYR A 484 -2.53 -9.56 2.39
N TYR A 485 -2.39 -8.84 3.50
CA TYR A 485 -1.07 -8.48 4.02
C TYR A 485 -0.37 -9.70 4.61
N ASN A 486 0.95 -9.61 4.60
CA ASN A 486 1.80 -10.67 5.11
C ASN A 486 1.98 -10.55 6.63
N GLU A 487 2.49 -11.60 7.26
CA GLU A 487 3.13 -11.59 8.58
C GLU A 487 2.28 -11.17 9.80
N GLY A 488 0.96 -11.08 9.65
CA GLY A 488 0.02 -10.90 10.75
C GLY A 488 0.07 -9.52 11.44
N PRO A 489 -0.41 -9.40 12.69
CA PRO A 489 -0.73 -8.09 13.29
C PRO A 489 0.47 -7.20 13.59
N MET A 490 1.68 -7.76 13.66
CA MET A 490 2.91 -6.99 13.87
C MET A 490 3.56 -6.51 12.56
N TYR A 491 3.03 -6.92 11.40
CA TYR A 491 3.53 -6.43 10.12
C TYR A 491 3.31 -4.93 9.99
N HIS A 492 4.38 -4.22 9.65
CA HIS A 492 4.37 -2.79 9.41
C HIS A 492 5.26 -2.46 8.22
N ASP A 493 4.83 -1.47 7.44
CA ASP A 493 5.56 -1.02 6.26
C ASP A 493 5.22 0.45 5.97
N LEU A 494 5.81 0.98 4.89
CA LEU A 494 5.55 2.32 4.38
C LEU A 494 4.05 2.50 4.08
N ASN A 495 3.53 3.66 4.44
CA ASN A 495 2.16 4.10 4.17
C ASN A 495 2.20 5.54 3.60
N ALA A 496 1.62 6.54 4.26
CA ALA A 496 1.84 7.92 3.87
C ALA A 496 3.27 8.38 4.24
N ALA A 497 3.83 9.26 3.43
CA ALA A 497 4.99 10.10 3.75
C ALA A 497 4.78 11.46 3.07
N ALA A 498 5.65 12.44 3.26
CA ALA A 498 5.39 13.77 2.71
C ALA A 498 5.16 13.75 1.20
N GLY A 499 3.99 14.26 0.77
CA GLY A 499 3.60 14.32 -0.64
C GLY A 499 3.25 12.97 -1.30
N ILE A 500 3.19 11.86 -0.54
CA ILE A 500 3.00 10.52 -1.10
C ILE A 500 2.17 9.61 -0.21
N ILE A 501 1.25 8.86 -0.81
CA ILE A 501 0.57 7.73 -0.19
C ILE A 501 1.09 6.43 -0.82
N HIS A 502 1.63 5.53 0.00
CA HIS A 502 1.95 4.16 -0.38
C HIS A 502 0.86 3.19 0.06
N GLN A 503 0.68 2.16 -0.75
CA GLN A 503 -0.06 0.95 -0.42
C GLN A 503 0.87 -0.25 -0.54
N CYS A 504 1.69 -0.53 0.46
CA CYS A 504 2.65 -1.63 0.44
C CYS A 504 1.97 -2.96 0.73
N MET A 505 1.43 -3.60 -0.31
CA MET A 505 0.72 -4.88 -0.22
C MET A 505 1.65 -6.08 0.03
N ASN A 506 2.92 -5.94 -0.34
CA ASN A 506 4.01 -6.86 -0.03
C ASN A 506 5.30 -6.03 0.13
N GLY A 507 6.16 -6.38 1.09
CA GLY A 507 7.42 -5.69 1.35
C GLY A 507 8.47 -6.58 2.02
N VAL A 508 9.73 -6.13 2.01
CA VAL A 508 10.90 -6.78 2.64
C VAL A 508 11.50 -5.90 3.75
N HIS A 509 10.68 -5.03 4.34
CA HIS A 509 11.11 -4.18 5.44
C HIS A 509 11.02 -4.91 6.78
N TYR A 510 11.86 -4.53 7.75
CA TYR A 510 11.75 -4.99 9.14
C TYR A 510 11.91 -6.51 9.34
N GLY A 511 12.75 -7.14 8.51
CA GLY A 511 13.01 -8.58 8.55
C GLY A 511 11.98 -9.42 7.77
N ALA A 512 11.06 -8.78 7.04
CA ALA A 512 10.16 -9.47 6.14
C ALA A 512 10.95 -10.13 5.00
N LYS A 513 10.64 -11.40 4.71
CA LYS A 513 11.35 -12.20 3.70
C LYS A 513 10.77 -12.03 2.29
N GLY A 514 9.64 -11.35 2.17
CA GLY A 514 8.87 -11.27 0.94
C GLY A 514 8.26 -12.61 0.58
N LEU A 515 7.80 -12.73 -0.66
CA LEU A 515 7.21 -13.94 -1.22
C LEU A 515 8.14 -14.54 -2.26
N VAL A 516 8.22 -15.86 -2.37
CA VAL A 516 8.95 -16.55 -3.45
C VAL A 516 7.99 -17.44 -4.23
N ALA A 517 7.80 -17.20 -5.51
CA ALA A 517 7.09 -18.12 -6.39
C ALA A 517 8.09 -18.98 -7.16
N ASP A 518 8.00 -20.30 -7.03
CA ASP A 518 8.93 -21.25 -7.64
C ASP A 518 8.50 -21.67 -9.05
N THR A 519 9.47 -22.10 -9.87
CA THR A 519 9.18 -22.74 -11.16
C THR A 519 8.27 -23.95 -10.97
N LEU A 520 7.39 -24.21 -11.94
CA LEU A 520 6.45 -25.34 -11.93
C LEU A 520 5.35 -25.24 -10.86
N THR A 521 5.28 -24.14 -10.11
CA THR A 521 4.19 -23.86 -9.17
C THR A 521 3.23 -22.81 -9.74
N SER A 522 1.93 -23.02 -9.55
CA SER A 522 0.94 -21.98 -9.75
C SER A 522 0.75 -21.23 -8.44
N TRP A 523 0.87 -19.91 -8.46
CA TRP A 523 0.50 -19.07 -7.32
C TRP A 523 -0.37 -17.91 -7.80
N LYS A 524 -1.39 -17.57 -7.02
CA LYS A 524 -2.23 -16.40 -7.30
C LYS A 524 -2.70 -15.76 -6.00
N LYS A 525 -2.77 -14.43 -5.98
CA LYS A 525 -3.28 -13.66 -4.83
C LYS A 525 -3.99 -12.40 -5.29
N VAL A 526 -5.15 -12.16 -4.69
CA VAL A 526 -5.87 -10.89 -4.76
C VAL A 526 -5.43 -10.00 -3.60
N TYR A 527 -4.99 -8.78 -3.92
CA TYR A 527 -4.72 -7.73 -2.95
C TYR A 527 -5.80 -6.65 -3.04
N GLY A 528 -6.44 -6.33 -1.91
CA GLY A 528 -7.64 -5.49 -1.84
C GLY A 528 -8.95 -6.29 -1.80
N PRO A 529 -10.12 -5.65 -2.06
CA PRO A 529 -10.24 -4.24 -2.44
C PRO A 529 -9.99 -3.24 -1.30
N TYR A 530 -9.24 -2.19 -1.61
CA TYR A 530 -9.07 -0.98 -0.80
C TYR A 530 -9.67 0.23 -1.53
N LEU A 531 -9.90 1.33 -0.82
CA LEU A 531 -10.55 2.53 -1.35
C LEU A 531 -9.57 3.70 -1.40
N LEU A 532 -9.42 4.30 -2.59
CA LEU A 532 -8.83 5.62 -2.76
C LEU A 532 -9.95 6.64 -2.54
N LEU A 533 -9.96 7.31 -1.40
CA LEU A 533 -11.06 8.15 -0.95
C LEU A 533 -10.66 9.64 -1.00
N THR A 534 -11.59 10.48 -1.44
CA THR A 534 -11.55 11.92 -1.18
C THR A 534 -12.60 12.34 -0.16
N THR A 535 -12.27 13.33 0.67
CA THR A 535 -13.19 13.98 1.61
C THR A 535 -13.13 15.48 1.41
N ASP A 536 -14.17 16.21 1.86
CA ASP A 536 -14.36 17.63 1.59
C ASP A 536 -14.88 18.44 2.78
N GLN A 537 -14.22 18.26 3.93
CA GLN A 537 -14.51 19.01 5.15
C GLN A 537 -13.62 20.27 5.26
N SER A 538 -14.00 21.19 6.16
CA SER A 538 -13.35 22.50 6.30
C SER A 538 -11.95 22.48 6.92
N THR A 539 -11.56 21.39 7.59
CA THR A 539 -10.22 21.24 8.17
C THR A 539 -9.69 19.84 7.95
N GLY A 540 -8.37 19.67 8.08
CA GLY A 540 -7.73 18.36 7.97
C GLY A 540 -8.24 17.37 9.03
N ASP A 541 -8.45 17.82 10.27
CA ASP A 541 -8.97 16.96 11.35
C ASP A 541 -10.40 16.48 11.07
N LEU A 542 -11.26 17.38 10.55
CA LEU A 542 -12.62 17.02 10.15
C LEU A 542 -12.62 16.07 8.94
N ASN A 543 -11.70 16.26 7.99
CA ASN A 543 -11.50 15.33 6.87
C ASN A 543 -11.07 13.95 7.38
N TRP A 544 -10.17 13.90 8.36
CA TRP A 544 -9.74 12.64 8.97
C TRP A 544 -10.87 11.94 9.71
N ALA A 545 -11.69 12.69 10.46
CA ALA A 545 -12.89 12.15 11.10
C ALA A 545 -13.89 11.59 10.08
N ALA A 546 -14.12 12.29 8.96
CA ALA A 546 -14.98 11.82 7.87
C ALA A 546 -14.42 10.54 7.21
N ALA A 547 -13.11 10.44 7.02
CA ALA A 547 -12.47 9.24 6.50
C ALA A 547 -12.59 8.04 7.46
N LYS A 548 -12.47 8.26 8.78
CA LYS A 548 -12.73 7.22 9.80
C LYS A 548 -14.19 6.76 9.77
N GLN A 549 -15.14 7.68 9.60
CA GLN A 549 -16.55 7.32 9.45
C GLN A 549 -16.79 6.47 8.20
N ARG A 550 -16.14 6.82 7.08
CA ARG A 550 -16.21 6.03 5.85
C ARG A 550 -15.63 4.63 6.05
N LEU A 551 -14.50 4.49 6.75
CA LEU A 551 -13.92 3.17 7.09
C LEU A 551 -14.91 2.29 7.85
N THR A 552 -15.62 2.83 8.85
CA THR A 552 -16.65 2.09 9.58
C THR A 552 -17.77 1.61 8.67
N GLN A 553 -18.22 2.44 7.73
CA GLN A 553 -19.25 2.05 6.75
C GLN A 553 -18.75 0.93 5.82
N GLU A 554 -17.53 1.06 5.30
CA GLU A 554 -16.97 0.09 4.37
C GLU A 554 -16.71 -1.28 5.04
N LYS A 555 -16.35 -1.30 6.34
CA LYS A 555 -16.25 -2.55 7.11
C LYS A 555 -17.56 -3.34 7.18
N THR A 556 -18.71 -2.68 7.12
CA THR A 556 -20.03 -3.35 7.09
C THR A 556 -20.42 -3.87 5.72
N GLN A 557 -19.81 -3.35 4.65
CA GLN A 557 -20.07 -3.74 3.26
C GLN A 557 -19.12 -4.82 2.77
N TRP A 558 -17.98 -5.01 3.42
CA TRP A 558 -17.02 -6.06 3.10
C TRP A 558 -17.48 -7.42 3.66
N PRO A 559 -17.34 -8.54 2.92
CA PRO A 559 -16.85 -8.67 1.55
C PRO A 559 -17.78 -8.10 0.48
N TYR A 560 -17.21 -7.40 -0.50
CA TYR A 560 -17.98 -6.67 -1.51
C TYR A 560 -18.66 -7.56 -2.54
N THR A 561 -19.97 -7.36 -2.73
CA THR A 561 -20.80 -8.14 -3.68
C THR A 561 -20.62 -7.76 -5.14
N TRP A 562 -20.03 -6.59 -5.43
CA TRP A 562 -19.80 -6.12 -6.80
C TRP A 562 -18.54 -6.75 -7.44
N VAL A 563 -17.68 -7.42 -6.67
CA VAL A 563 -16.56 -8.18 -7.24
C VAL A 563 -17.10 -9.46 -7.90
N LYS A 564 -16.98 -9.56 -9.23
CA LYS A 564 -17.59 -10.64 -10.01
C LYS A 564 -16.81 -11.96 -10.01
N ASP A 565 -15.49 -11.89 -9.80
CA ASP A 565 -14.63 -13.08 -9.77
C ASP A 565 -14.76 -13.81 -8.42
N SER A 566 -15.84 -14.58 -8.28
CA SER A 566 -16.15 -15.34 -7.06
C SER A 566 -15.11 -16.41 -6.71
N ALA A 567 -14.29 -16.84 -7.68
CA ALA A 567 -13.23 -17.82 -7.45
C ALA A 567 -11.99 -17.16 -6.81
N ALA A 568 -11.56 -16.00 -7.32
CA ALA A 568 -10.43 -15.26 -6.76
C ALA A 568 -10.83 -14.45 -5.50
N TYR A 569 -12.08 -14.00 -5.42
CA TYR A 569 -12.64 -13.25 -4.29
C TYR A 569 -14.01 -13.84 -3.90
N PRO A 570 -14.03 -14.83 -2.98
CA PRO A 570 -15.29 -15.43 -2.54
C PRO A 570 -16.20 -14.38 -1.89
N PRO A 571 -17.50 -14.30 -2.26
CA PRO A 571 -18.46 -13.46 -1.55
C PRO A 571 -18.67 -13.95 -0.12
N ALA A 572 -19.31 -13.11 0.72
CA ALA A 572 -19.57 -13.42 2.12
C ALA A 572 -20.23 -14.79 2.35
N SER A 573 -21.19 -15.17 1.50
CA SER A 573 -21.89 -16.46 1.58
C SER A 573 -21.00 -17.68 1.29
N LEU A 574 -19.85 -17.48 0.64
CA LEU A 574 -18.86 -18.53 0.37
C LEU A 574 -17.66 -18.45 1.33
N ARG A 575 -17.75 -17.65 2.39
CA ARG A 575 -16.76 -17.55 3.46
C ARG A 575 -17.34 -18.10 4.77
N GLY A 576 -16.46 -18.57 5.65
CA GLY A 576 -16.83 -19.09 6.97
C GLY A 576 -16.35 -18.18 8.09
N ALA A 577 -16.48 -18.66 9.33
CA ALA A 577 -16.00 -18.00 10.54
C ALA A 577 -15.33 -18.98 11.50
N VAL A 578 -14.52 -18.45 12.42
CA VAL A 578 -13.92 -19.21 13.53
C VAL A 578 -14.22 -18.47 14.84
N GLU A 579 -14.74 -19.18 15.83
CA GLU A 579 -15.14 -18.60 17.13
C GLU A 579 -14.61 -19.42 18.29
N GLY A 580 -14.42 -18.76 19.43
CA GLY A 580 -13.98 -19.43 20.65
C GLY A 580 -13.63 -18.48 21.77
N LYS A 581 -12.87 -18.99 22.73
CA LYS A 581 -12.33 -18.25 23.86
C LYS A 581 -10.86 -18.58 24.03
N PHE A 582 -9.99 -17.57 24.09
CA PHE A 582 -8.59 -17.73 24.40
C PHE A 582 -8.32 -17.39 25.86
N VAL A 583 -7.59 -18.27 26.55
CA VAL A 583 -7.24 -18.11 27.97
C VAL A 583 -5.74 -18.27 28.13
N ILE A 584 -5.12 -17.40 28.91
CA ILE A 584 -3.76 -17.60 29.42
C ILE A 584 -3.89 -18.08 30.87
N SER A 585 -3.18 -19.16 31.17
CA SER A 585 -3.10 -19.72 32.52
C SER A 585 -1.66 -19.62 33.00
N ASP A 586 -1.41 -18.66 33.88
CA ASP A 586 -0.12 -18.45 34.52
C ASP A 586 -0.27 -18.55 36.04
N ALA A 587 0.33 -19.59 36.63
CA ALA A 587 0.24 -19.85 38.07
C ALA A 587 0.84 -18.73 38.94
N LEU A 588 1.81 -17.99 38.41
CA LEU A 588 2.43 -16.86 39.11
C LEU A 588 1.76 -15.53 38.80
N LYS A 589 0.99 -15.46 37.70
CA LYS A 589 0.34 -14.23 37.25
C LYS A 589 -1.11 -14.48 36.83
N PRO A 590 -2.00 -14.84 37.78
CA PRO A 590 -3.39 -15.23 37.47
C PRO A 590 -4.25 -14.11 36.88
N GLY A 591 -3.80 -12.84 36.96
CA GLY A 591 -4.50 -11.70 36.37
C GLY A 591 -4.38 -11.59 34.84
N TYR A 592 -3.43 -12.29 34.21
CA TYR A 592 -3.28 -12.28 32.75
C TYR A 592 -4.20 -13.30 32.11
N THR A 593 -5.32 -12.82 31.57
CA THR A 593 -6.52 -13.63 31.30
C THR A 593 -6.96 -13.53 29.84
N GLY A 594 -6.08 -13.72 28.86
CA GLY A 594 -6.43 -13.78 27.41
C GLY A 594 -7.17 -12.55 26.83
N SER A 595 -7.39 -11.50 27.62
CA SER A 595 -8.10 -10.27 27.27
C SER A 595 -7.28 -9.45 26.28
N GLY A 596 -7.90 -8.98 25.20
CA GLY A 596 -7.24 -8.16 24.18
C GLY A 596 -6.15 -8.91 23.40
N ALA A 597 -6.11 -10.24 23.48
CA ALA A 597 -5.19 -11.08 22.73
C ALA A 597 -5.43 -10.95 21.23
N TRP A 598 -4.36 -10.90 20.45
CA TRP A 598 -4.44 -11.12 19.02
C TRP A 598 -4.68 -12.61 18.77
N VAL A 599 -5.77 -12.92 18.08
CA VAL A 599 -6.13 -14.28 17.68
C VAL A 599 -6.40 -14.30 16.18
N GLY A 600 -5.94 -15.34 15.51
CA GLY A 600 -6.04 -15.40 14.06
C GLY A 600 -5.80 -16.76 13.46
N VAL A 601 -6.08 -16.87 12.17
CA VAL A 601 -5.84 -18.07 11.37
C VAL A 601 -5.07 -17.72 10.09
N THR A 602 -4.12 -18.57 9.72
CA THR A 602 -3.43 -18.51 8.43
C THR A 602 -3.08 -19.91 7.95
N SER A 603 -3.08 -20.10 6.63
CA SER A 603 -2.42 -21.23 6.00
C SER A 603 -0.92 -20.92 5.99
N LEU A 604 -0.09 -21.88 6.38
CA LEU A 604 1.36 -21.74 6.38
C LEU A 604 1.91 -22.40 5.12
N ALA A 605 2.59 -21.61 4.29
CA ALA A 605 3.25 -22.05 3.07
C ALA A 605 4.77 -22.13 3.27
N ASP A 606 5.46 -22.79 2.33
CA ASP A 606 6.93 -22.83 2.24
C ASP A 606 7.68 -23.27 3.51
N GLY A 607 7.04 -24.11 4.33
CA GLY A 607 7.61 -24.56 5.59
C GLY A 607 7.64 -23.49 6.70
N ALA A 608 6.90 -22.39 6.55
CA ALA A 608 6.71 -21.42 7.60
C ALA A 608 6.17 -22.11 8.86
N THR A 609 6.80 -21.85 10.00
CA THR A 609 6.42 -22.45 11.29
C THR A 609 5.58 -21.51 12.16
N ASN A 610 5.50 -20.24 11.78
CA ASN A 610 4.81 -19.17 12.49
C ASN A 610 4.20 -18.17 11.49
N PHE A 611 3.05 -17.59 11.84
CA PHE A 611 2.34 -16.61 11.03
C PHE A 611 3.18 -15.39 10.62
N GLN A 612 4.17 -15.00 11.43
CA GLN A 612 5.00 -13.83 11.17
C GLN A 612 5.99 -14.03 10.01
N TYR A 613 6.04 -15.23 9.42
CA TYR A 613 6.84 -15.55 8.24
C TYR A 613 5.99 -15.96 7.03
N GLU A 614 4.67 -15.87 7.16
CA GLU A 614 3.74 -16.22 6.09
C GLU A 614 3.49 -15.03 5.15
N CYS A 615 3.82 -15.20 3.87
CA CYS A 615 3.73 -14.15 2.83
C CYS A 615 2.91 -14.56 1.59
N LYS A 616 2.61 -15.85 1.40
CA LYS A 616 1.92 -16.41 0.22
C LYS A 616 0.41 -16.38 0.31
N ASP A 617 -0.12 -16.73 1.47
CA ASP A 617 -1.55 -16.94 1.69
C ASP A 617 -2.20 -15.74 2.38
N TYR A 618 -3.49 -15.92 2.71
CA TYR A 618 -4.31 -14.95 3.42
C TYR A 618 -4.28 -15.20 4.92
N GLN A 619 -4.35 -14.12 5.70
CA GLN A 619 -4.40 -14.19 7.16
C GLN A 619 -5.63 -13.45 7.71
N TYR A 620 -6.16 -13.91 8.84
CA TYR A 620 -7.36 -13.34 9.44
C TYR A 620 -7.15 -13.14 10.93
N TRP A 621 -7.27 -11.90 11.41
CA TRP A 621 -6.94 -11.55 12.79
C TRP A 621 -7.98 -10.64 13.41
N VAL A 622 -8.26 -10.85 14.69
CA VAL A 622 -9.07 -9.98 15.55
C VAL A 622 -8.44 -9.89 16.95
N LYS A 623 -8.89 -8.93 17.76
CA LYS A 623 -8.61 -8.94 19.21
C LYS A 623 -9.75 -9.66 19.95
N SER A 624 -9.40 -10.46 20.93
CA SER A 624 -10.38 -11.00 21.88
C SER A 624 -10.98 -9.89 22.75
N ASP A 625 -12.20 -10.11 23.23
CA ASP A 625 -12.85 -9.21 24.20
C ASP A 625 -12.18 -9.28 25.59
N SER A 626 -12.72 -8.52 26.55
CA SER A 626 -12.21 -8.48 27.93
C SER A 626 -12.32 -9.81 28.68
N SER A 627 -13.11 -10.76 28.17
CA SER A 627 -13.27 -12.11 28.72
C SER A 627 -12.50 -13.17 27.92
N GLY A 628 -11.75 -12.76 26.90
CA GLY A 628 -11.00 -13.64 26.00
C GLY A 628 -11.83 -14.26 24.87
N ASN A 629 -13.12 -13.92 24.71
CA ASN A 629 -13.93 -14.44 23.60
C ASN A 629 -13.54 -13.78 22.28
N PHE A 630 -13.67 -14.51 21.18
CA PHE A 630 -13.39 -14.00 19.85
C PHE A 630 -14.31 -14.59 18.77
N SER A 631 -14.50 -13.82 17.71
CA SER A 631 -15.12 -14.26 16.45
C SER A 631 -14.33 -13.66 15.29
N ILE A 632 -13.79 -14.52 14.42
CA ILE A 632 -13.04 -14.16 13.21
C ILE A 632 -13.98 -14.43 12.02
N PRO A 633 -14.61 -13.41 11.43
CA PRO A 633 -15.58 -13.59 10.35
C PRO A 633 -14.92 -13.61 8.96
N ASN A 634 -15.71 -14.02 7.96
CA ASN A 634 -15.39 -13.86 6.53
C ASN A 634 -14.06 -14.51 6.09
N ILE A 635 -13.72 -15.65 6.68
CA ILE A 635 -12.52 -16.43 6.35
C ILE A 635 -12.79 -17.24 5.08
N ARG A 636 -11.83 -17.29 4.15
CA ARG A 636 -11.93 -18.17 2.98
C ARG A 636 -12.03 -19.64 3.42
N PRO A 637 -12.78 -20.52 2.72
CA PRO A 637 -12.78 -21.94 3.05
C PRO A 637 -11.38 -22.54 2.89
N GLY A 638 -10.97 -23.39 3.84
CA GLY A 638 -9.63 -23.96 3.86
C GLY A 638 -9.29 -24.63 5.18
N THR A 639 -8.06 -25.14 5.29
CA THR A 639 -7.49 -25.67 6.53
C THR A 639 -6.36 -24.76 6.97
N TYR A 640 -6.38 -24.38 8.25
CA TYR A 640 -5.54 -23.32 8.80
C TYR A 640 -4.82 -23.78 10.07
N SER A 641 -3.76 -23.06 10.42
CA SER A 641 -3.23 -22.99 11.78
C SER A 641 -3.84 -21.78 12.49
N PHE A 642 -4.40 -22.01 13.67
CA PHE A 642 -4.82 -20.96 14.60
C PHE A 642 -3.65 -20.52 15.47
N PHE A 643 -3.50 -19.21 15.63
CA PHE A 643 -2.49 -18.59 16.46
C PHE A 643 -3.12 -17.61 17.44
N ALA A 644 -2.53 -17.52 18.64
CA ALA A 644 -2.92 -16.52 19.62
C ALA A 644 -1.74 -16.03 20.45
N TYR A 645 -1.68 -14.73 20.70
CA TYR A 645 -0.73 -14.13 21.64
C TYR A 645 -1.34 -12.91 22.31
N ALA A 646 -0.86 -12.58 23.51
CA ALA A 646 -1.33 -11.41 24.25
C ALA A 646 -0.16 -10.74 24.97
N ASP A 647 -0.29 -9.43 25.15
CA ASP A 647 0.60 -8.65 25.99
C ASP A 647 0.63 -9.23 27.42
N GLY A 648 1.80 -9.19 28.06
CA GLY A 648 2.05 -9.79 29.36
C GLY A 648 2.53 -11.24 29.33
N SER A 649 2.61 -11.89 28.16
CA SER A 649 3.11 -13.26 28.03
C SER A 649 4.12 -13.44 26.88
N VAL A 650 5.25 -14.08 27.16
CA VAL A 650 6.28 -14.42 26.16
C VAL A 650 5.77 -15.53 25.24
N GLY A 651 5.99 -15.45 23.93
CA GLY A 651 5.65 -16.46 22.92
C GLY A 651 4.22 -16.39 22.38
N GLU A 652 3.79 -17.44 21.70
CA GLU A 652 2.43 -17.61 21.16
C GLU A 652 1.86 -19.01 21.45
N TYR A 653 0.56 -19.15 21.24
CA TYR A 653 -0.16 -20.42 21.14
C TYR A 653 -0.38 -20.76 19.67
N ARG A 654 -0.33 -22.05 19.33
CA ARG A 654 -0.62 -22.60 18.00
C ARG A 654 -1.51 -23.83 18.12
N LEU A 655 -2.54 -23.90 17.27
CA LEU A 655 -3.39 -25.08 17.06
C LEU A 655 -3.53 -25.34 15.56
N ASP A 656 -3.14 -26.53 15.10
CA ASP A 656 -3.20 -26.89 13.68
C ASP A 656 -4.52 -27.56 13.30
N ASN A 657 -4.75 -27.64 11.98
CA ASN A 657 -5.89 -28.33 11.37
C ASN A 657 -7.26 -27.71 11.70
N VAL A 658 -7.33 -26.39 11.81
CA VAL A 658 -8.60 -25.65 11.92
C VAL A 658 -9.25 -25.58 10.55
N VAL A 659 -10.33 -26.34 10.35
CA VAL A 659 -11.04 -26.42 9.07
C VAL A 659 -12.15 -25.38 9.04
N VAL A 660 -12.13 -24.50 8.04
CA VAL A 660 -13.18 -23.50 7.77
C VAL A 660 -13.97 -23.91 6.53
N THR A 661 -15.29 -23.97 6.65
CA THR A 661 -16.21 -24.29 5.56
C THR A 661 -16.99 -23.06 5.10
N ALA A 662 -17.35 -23.00 3.82
CA ALA A 662 -18.20 -21.94 3.27
C ALA A 662 -19.53 -21.83 4.03
N GLY A 663 -19.91 -20.61 4.45
CA GLY A 663 -21.14 -20.30 5.17
C GLY A 663 -21.23 -20.86 6.60
N GLY A 664 -20.21 -21.58 7.07
CA GLY A 664 -20.20 -22.24 8.38
C GLY A 664 -19.38 -21.51 9.43
N THR A 665 -19.67 -21.78 10.70
CA THR A 665 -18.90 -21.30 11.85
C THR A 665 -18.18 -22.48 12.50
N THR A 666 -16.86 -22.37 12.63
CA THR A 666 -16.01 -23.36 13.30
C THR A 666 -15.81 -22.95 14.74
N SER A 667 -16.38 -23.69 15.68
CA SER A 667 -16.18 -23.43 17.12
C SER A 667 -14.95 -24.16 17.63
N LEU A 668 -13.98 -23.41 18.15
CA LEU A 668 -12.81 -23.95 18.82
C LEU A 668 -13.04 -24.19 20.32
N GLY A 669 -14.15 -23.73 20.89
CA GLY A 669 -14.34 -23.77 22.34
C GLY A 669 -13.28 -22.94 23.09
N THR A 670 -12.86 -23.39 24.27
CA THR A 670 -11.82 -22.70 25.06
C THR A 670 -10.44 -23.25 24.73
N GLN A 671 -9.56 -22.36 24.25
CA GLN A 671 -8.16 -22.61 23.95
C GLN A 671 -7.30 -22.00 25.05
N THR A 672 -6.64 -22.86 25.83
CA THR A 672 -5.85 -22.45 26.99
C THR A 672 -4.35 -22.57 26.71
N ARG A 673 -3.64 -21.46 26.81
CA ARG A 673 -2.19 -21.41 26.85
C ARG A 673 -1.70 -21.46 28.29
N VAL A 674 -1.06 -22.55 28.68
CA VAL A 674 -0.43 -22.67 30.00
C VAL A 674 0.98 -22.11 29.93
N ILE A 675 1.29 -21.12 30.77
CA ILE A 675 2.66 -20.64 30.95
C ILE A 675 3.36 -21.61 31.89
N ASP A 676 4.36 -22.32 31.36
CA ASP A 676 5.18 -23.21 32.16
C ASP A 676 5.93 -22.41 33.23
N ARG A 677 5.75 -22.76 34.50
CA ARG A 677 6.46 -22.18 35.66
C ARG A 677 7.22 -23.26 36.46
N SER A 678 7.60 -24.35 35.81
CA SER A 678 8.24 -25.53 36.43
C SER A 678 9.59 -25.26 37.10
N TYR A 679 10.26 -24.14 36.77
CA TYR A 679 11.54 -23.76 37.36
C TYR A 679 11.43 -23.00 38.69
N GLY A 680 10.21 -22.79 39.20
CA GLY A 680 9.96 -22.20 40.52
C GLY A 680 9.31 -20.82 40.43
N SER A 681 9.69 -19.93 41.35
CA SER A 681 9.15 -18.58 41.41
C SER A 681 9.85 -17.67 40.42
N LEU A 682 9.13 -16.65 39.96
CA LEU A 682 9.70 -15.54 39.21
C LEU A 682 10.50 -14.67 40.19
N LEU A 683 11.82 -14.65 40.03
CA LEU A 683 12.69 -13.88 40.92
C LEU A 683 12.61 -12.40 40.60
N TRP A 684 12.60 -12.11 39.30
CA TRP A 684 12.47 -10.78 38.76
C TRP A 684 12.16 -10.82 37.27
N GLU A 685 11.76 -9.65 36.78
CA GLU A 685 11.44 -9.39 35.40
C GLU A 685 11.81 -7.95 35.03
N ILE A 686 12.14 -7.75 33.75
CA ILE A 686 12.55 -6.48 33.17
C ILE A 686 11.77 -6.31 31.87
N GLY A 687 11.02 -5.21 31.77
CA GLY A 687 10.14 -4.94 30.65
C GLY A 687 8.78 -5.64 30.75
N THR A 688 8.02 -5.55 29.67
CA THR A 688 6.64 -5.99 29.49
C THR A 688 6.57 -6.80 28.21
N PRO A 689 6.20 -8.09 28.25
CA PRO A 689 6.13 -8.90 27.03
C PRO A 689 5.02 -8.38 26.11
N ASN A 690 5.37 -7.59 25.09
CA ASN A 690 4.44 -6.98 24.14
C ASN A 690 4.99 -6.97 22.71
N ARG A 691 6.13 -7.66 22.50
CA ARG A 691 6.89 -7.78 21.25
C ARG A 691 7.56 -6.48 20.77
N MET A 692 7.67 -5.48 21.63
CA MET A 692 8.24 -4.15 21.32
C MET A 692 9.27 -3.75 22.38
N SER A 693 10.19 -2.85 22.04
CA SER A 693 11.16 -2.29 23.00
C SER A 693 10.85 -0.85 23.40
N ASN A 694 9.61 -0.39 23.17
CA ASN A 694 9.23 1.02 23.33
C ASN A 694 9.23 1.52 24.79
N GLU A 695 9.12 0.62 25.77
CA GLU A 695 9.12 0.99 27.19
C GLU A 695 10.51 1.32 27.76
N PHE A 696 11.58 0.98 27.05
CA PHE A 696 12.95 1.27 27.44
C PHE A 696 13.33 2.71 27.06
N LYS A 697 14.39 3.25 27.67
CA LYS A 697 14.83 4.63 27.42
C LYS A 697 15.14 4.83 25.94
N MET A 698 14.57 5.89 25.37
CA MET A 698 14.63 6.25 23.94
C MET A 698 13.90 5.28 22.99
N GLY A 699 13.07 4.35 23.49
CA GLY A 699 12.30 3.40 22.68
C GLY A 699 10.96 3.95 22.22
N ASP A 700 10.32 4.82 23.00
CA ASP A 700 9.15 5.58 22.59
C ASP A 700 9.61 6.77 21.75
N PHE A 701 9.87 6.53 20.47
CA PHE A 701 10.33 7.59 19.59
C PHE A 701 9.22 8.64 19.45
N PRO A 702 9.52 9.93 19.72
CA PRO A 702 8.87 10.96 18.96
C PRO A 702 9.36 10.72 17.53
N TYR A 703 8.54 10.07 16.69
CA TYR A 703 8.90 9.53 15.38
C TYR A 703 9.74 10.48 14.47
N CYS A 704 9.74 11.79 14.77
CA CYS A 704 10.60 12.83 14.18
C CYS A 704 12.04 12.96 14.74
N GLU A 705 12.52 12.03 15.57
CA GLU A 705 13.91 11.96 16.06
C GLU A 705 14.74 10.97 15.23
N GLY A 706 15.27 11.46 14.11
CA GLY A 706 16.25 10.75 13.31
C GLY A 706 17.57 10.57 14.05
N ASN A 707 18.29 9.49 13.71
CA ASN A 707 19.63 9.18 14.22
C ASN A 707 19.76 9.16 15.76
N ILE A 708 18.73 8.69 16.46
CA ILE A 708 18.71 8.57 17.93
C ILE A 708 19.92 7.84 18.50
N GLN A 709 20.49 6.90 17.73
CA GLN A 709 21.68 6.14 18.08
C GLN A 709 22.91 7.00 18.39
N ASN A 710 22.99 8.20 17.82
CA ASN A 710 24.09 9.13 18.05
C ASN A 710 24.05 9.72 19.47
N LYS A 711 22.90 9.66 20.16
CA LYS A 711 22.75 10.15 21.54
C LYS A 711 23.12 9.10 22.58
N PHE A 712 23.31 7.83 22.18
CA PHE A 712 23.43 6.73 23.14
C PHE A 712 24.68 6.86 24.01
N ARG A 713 25.84 7.16 23.43
CA ARG A 713 27.11 7.25 24.17
C ARG A 713 27.12 8.40 25.19
N ASP A 714 26.43 9.49 24.90
CA ASP A 714 26.28 10.63 25.83
C ASP A 714 25.25 10.35 26.93
N SER A 715 24.32 9.41 26.69
CA SER A 715 23.17 9.14 27.56
C SER A 715 23.35 7.94 28.49
N PHE A 716 24.36 7.11 28.25
CA PHE A 716 24.62 5.88 28.97
C PHE A 716 26.11 5.72 29.26
N ALA A 717 26.46 5.13 30.41
CA ALA A 717 27.83 4.74 30.74
C ALA A 717 28.11 3.30 30.25
N ASN A 718 29.38 2.96 29.99
CA ASN A 718 29.81 1.58 29.79
C ASN A 718 30.68 1.15 30.99
N PRO A 719 30.26 0.14 31.78
CA PRO A 719 29.04 -0.65 31.67
C PRO A 719 27.77 0.12 32.06
N ILE A 720 26.62 -0.28 31.49
CA ILE A 720 25.30 0.10 31.99
C ILE A 720 25.00 -0.78 33.21
N GLU A 721 24.93 -0.16 34.39
CA GLU A 721 24.60 -0.84 35.64
C GLU A 721 23.10 -0.70 35.92
N TYR A 722 22.38 -1.83 35.96
CA TYR A 722 20.95 -1.87 36.23
C TYR A 722 20.66 -2.72 37.47
N THR A 723 20.16 -2.09 38.54
CA THR A 723 19.70 -2.81 39.74
C THR A 723 18.26 -3.21 39.56
N VAL A 724 18.00 -4.52 39.49
CA VAL A 724 16.68 -5.06 39.15
C VAL A 724 15.58 -4.63 40.12
N ALA A 725 15.90 -4.55 41.42
CA ALA A 725 14.96 -4.10 42.44
C ALA A 725 14.46 -2.65 42.24
N ASN A 726 15.16 -1.83 41.45
CA ASN A 726 14.74 -0.45 41.20
C ASN A 726 13.59 -0.35 40.19
N ASN A 727 13.37 -1.38 39.37
CA ASN A 727 12.26 -1.43 38.40
C ASN A 727 12.16 -0.18 37.49
N ASN A 728 13.30 0.44 37.16
CA ASN A 728 13.39 1.71 36.43
C ASN A 728 13.99 1.57 35.01
N TRP A 729 13.69 0.47 34.31
CA TRP A 729 14.26 0.21 32.97
C TRP A 729 13.94 1.31 31.96
N ALA A 730 12.79 1.98 32.09
CA ALA A 730 12.38 3.10 31.25
C ALA A 730 13.35 4.30 31.26
N THR A 731 14.23 4.40 32.27
CA THR A 731 15.24 5.46 32.36
C THR A 731 16.68 4.92 32.42
N ALA A 732 16.87 3.64 32.73
CA ALA A 732 18.18 3.05 32.93
C ALA A 732 18.69 2.21 31.75
N LEU A 733 17.80 1.54 31.01
CA LEU A 733 18.17 0.64 29.91
C LEU A 733 17.80 1.26 28.57
N CYS A 734 18.72 1.21 27.61
CA CYS A 734 18.47 1.66 26.23
C CYS A 734 17.51 0.69 25.52
N TYR A 735 16.67 1.16 24.59
CA TYR A 735 15.77 0.27 23.83
C TYR A 735 16.50 -0.68 22.86
N ALA A 736 17.74 -0.34 22.48
CA ALA A 736 18.57 -1.14 21.59
C ALA A 736 19.99 -1.29 22.15
N HIS A 737 20.41 -2.53 22.31
CA HIS A 737 21.80 -2.90 22.62
C HIS A 737 22.57 -2.98 21.30
N THR A 738 23.45 -2.00 21.09
CA THR A 738 24.26 -1.86 19.88
C THR A 738 25.73 -1.71 20.23
N LYS A 739 26.57 -1.29 19.27
CA LYS A 739 27.96 -0.88 19.55
C LYS A 739 28.09 0.52 20.17
N TYR A 740 26.98 1.28 20.30
CA TYR A 740 26.94 2.66 20.84
C TYR A 740 28.00 3.56 20.17
N PRO A 741 27.75 3.95 18.91
CA PRO A 741 28.79 4.54 18.07
C PRO A 741 29.40 5.80 18.69
N ASP A 742 30.73 5.88 18.62
CA ASP A 742 31.47 7.10 18.93
C ASP A 742 31.58 7.92 17.63
N THR A 743 30.85 9.03 17.56
CA THR A 743 30.87 9.92 16.40
C THR A 743 32.16 10.75 16.32
N SER A 744 33.04 10.66 17.33
CA SER A 744 34.26 11.47 17.47
C SER A 744 35.58 10.68 17.42
N ALA A 745 35.54 9.34 17.41
CA ALA A 745 36.74 8.49 17.48
C ALA A 745 36.74 7.30 16.50
N ILE A 746 37.93 6.78 16.18
CA ILE A 746 38.12 5.51 15.47
C ILE A 746 37.85 4.36 16.45
N ALA A 747 36.91 3.47 16.11
CA ALA A 747 36.50 2.36 16.96
C ALA A 747 37.65 1.39 17.26
N ASN A 748 37.90 1.10 18.55
CA ASN A 748 38.75 -0.03 18.95
C ASN A 748 37.88 -1.28 19.22
N PRO A 749 38.35 -2.49 18.85
CA PRO A 749 37.61 -3.75 19.05
C PRO A 749 37.30 -4.13 20.53
N GLY A 750 37.78 -3.37 21.52
CA GLY A 750 37.58 -3.62 22.96
C GLY A 750 36.36 -2.94 23.60
N ASP A 751 35.57 -2.19 22.83
CA ASP A 751 34.49 -1.32 23.33
C ASP A 751 33.11 -2.00 23.43
N ALA A 752 33.04 -3.33 23.60
CA ALA A 752 31.74 -4.02 23.71
C ALA A 752 30.96 -3.50 24.94
N TRP A 753 29.75 -2.98 24.71
CA TRP A 753 28.94 -2.41 25.77
C TRP A 753 28.35 -3.51 26.64
N LYS A 754 28.51 -3.36 27.95
CA LYS A 754 28.02 -4.34 28.93
C LYS A 754 26.77 -3.81 29.59
N TRP A 755 25.72 -4.64 29.64
CA TRP A 755 24.56 -4.38 30.48
C TRP A 755 24.61 -5.35 31.67
N ARG A 756 24.88 -4.82 32.86
CA ARG A 756 24.97 -5.58 34.10
C ARG A 756 23.65 -5.52 34.84
N LEU A 757 22.97 -6.66 34.90
CA LEU A 757 21.71 -6.83 35.61
C LEU A 757 22.01 -7.34 37.01
N ASN A 758 21.97 -6.43 37.99
CA ASN A 758 22.33 -6.66 39.38
C ASN A 758 21.10 -7.04 40.21
N PHE A 759 21.17 -8.17 40.92
CA PHE A 759 20.10 -8.66 41.79
C PHE A 759 20.69 -9.41 42.99
N THR A 760 19.87 -9.68 44.00
CA THR A 760 20.30 -10.41 45.19
C THR A 760 19.58 -11.74 45.32
N LEU A 761 20.27 -12.75 45.85
CA LEU A 761 19.69 -14.02 46.26
C LEU A 761 19.81 -14.20 47.78
N PRO A 762 18.79 -14.78 48.45
CA PRO A 762 18.84 -15.05 49.88
C PRO A 762 19.94 -16.06 50.23
N THR A 763 20.40 -16.08 51.48
CA THR A 763 21.25 -17.18 51.94
C THR A 763 20.47 -18.51 51.95
N GLY A 764 21.18 -19.62 51.72
CA GLY A 764 20.60 -20.96 51.81
C GLY A 764 19.76 -21.42 50.61
N PHE A 765 19.72 -20.68 49.49
CA PHE A 765 19.04 -21.15 48.27
C PHE A 765 19.65 -22.48 47.77
N PRO A 766 18.87 -23.34 47.06
CA PRO A 766 19.37 -24.60 46.51
C PRO A 766 20.54 -24.41 45.55
N THR A 767 21.62 -25.18 45.73
CA THR A 767 22.77 -25.19 44.80
C THR A 767 22.63 -26.24 43.68
N THR A 768 21.53 -26.99 43.65
CA THR A 768 21.22 -27.98 42.62
C THR A 768 20.08 -27.49 41.71
N GLY A 769 19.97 -28.05 40.50
CA GLY A 769 19.00 -27.60 39.51
C GLY A 769 19.45 -26.36 38.73
N TYR A 770 18.48 -25.68 38.10
CA TYR A 770 18.73 -24.58 37.18
C TYR A 770 17.78 -23.42 37.48
N ALA A 771 18.28 -22.20 37.26
CA ALA A 771 17.45 -21.04 37.00
C ALA A 771 17.18 -20.95 35.50
N ARG A 772 15.98 -20.54 35.10
CA ARG A 772 15.63 -20.28 33.71
C ARG A 772 15.64 -18.77 33.44
N LEU A 773 16.60 -18.33 32.64
CA LEU A 773 16.65 -16.99 32.09
C LEU A 773 15.89 -16.98 30.75
N THR A 774 14.75 -16.31 30.70
CA THR A 774 13.99 -16.10 29.45
C THR A 774 14.34 -14.72 28.91
N ILE A 775 14.74 -14.64 27.64
CA ILE A 775 15.02 -13.39 26.93
C ILE A 775 14.14 -13.37 25.68
N ALA A 776 13.24 -12.41 25.60
CA ALA A 776 12.43 -12.14 24.42
C ALA A 776 12.98 -10.93 23.68
N TYR A 777 12.92 -11.00 22.36
CA TYR A 777 13.51 -10.04 21.44
C TYR A 777 12.39 -9.40 20.60
N ALA A 778 12.30 -8.07 20.65
CA ALA A 778 11.43 -7.30 19.78
C ALA A 778 12.01 -7.19 18.36
N SER A 779 13.34 -7.18 18.24
CA SER A 779 14.08 -7.21 16.97
C SER A 779 15.52 -7.65 17.22
N ASN A 780 16.14 -8.30 16.24
CA ASN A 780 17.58 -8.47 16.17
C ASN A 780 18.06 -8.43 14.73
N ASP A 781 19.29 -7.96 14.53
CA ASP A 781 19.89 -7.88 13.20
C ASP A 781 21.41 -8.01 13.31
N HIS A 782 22.01 -8.97 12.60
CA HIS A 782 23.46 -9.25 12.59
C HIS A 782 24.12 -9.16 13.99
N ALA A 783 23.46 -9.68 15.02
CA ALA A 783 23.86 -9.48 16.41
C ALA A 783 23.87 -10.78 17.23
N GLN A 784 24.97 -11.03 17.93
CA GLN A 784 25.10 -12.10 18.92
C GLN A 784 24.66 -11.63 20.30
N GLN A 785 24.08 -12.51 21.08
CA GLN A 785 23.87 -12.37 22.51
C GLN A 785 24.96 -13.14 23.26
N TRP A 786 25.82 -12.44 23.99
CA TRP A 786 26.73 -13.03 24.98
C TRP A 786 26.17 -12.83 26.39
N ILE A 787 26.32 -13.84 27.23
CA ILE A 787 25.83 -13.86 28.61
C ILE A 787 26.96 -14.31 29.53
N TYR A 788 27.18 -13.55 30.59
CA TYR A 788 28.08 -13.88 31.70
C TYR A 788 27.28 -13.95 33.00
N VAL A 789 27.70 -14.81 33.92
CA VAL A 789 27.06 -14.97 35.24
C VAL A 789 28.14 -14.85 36.31
N ASN A 790 28.11 -13.74 37.07
CA ASN A 790 29.05 -13.36 38.13
C ASN A 790 30.52 -13.17 37.73
N ASN A 791 31.06 -13.92 36.76
CA ASN A 791 32.44 -13.83 36.29
C ASN A 791 32.49 -13.42 34.81
N GLU A 792 32.78 -12.14 34.55
CA GLU A 792 32.90 -11.59 33.19
C GLU A 792 34.15 -12.04 32.42
N ASN A 793 35.10 -12.74 33.07
CA ASN A 793 36.26 -13.31 32.40
C ASN A 793 35.96 -14.69 31.78
N SER A 794 34.77 -15.23 32.01
CA SER A 794 34.37 -16.55 31.51
C SER A 794 32.97 -16.46 30.89
N LEU A 795 32.92 -16.47 29.55
CA LEU A 795 31.67 -16.49 28.80
C LEU A 795 30.85 -17.71 29.25
N PHE A 796 29.64 -17.46 29.75
CA PHE A 796 28.75 -18.54 30.15
C PHE A 796 28.08 -19.17 28.93
N THR A 797 27.52 -18.34 28.04
CA THR A 797 27.00 -18.78 26.74
C THR A 797 26.93 -17.63 25.74
N GLY A 798 26.95 -17.96 24.45
CA GLY A 798 26.79 -17.02 23.35
C GLY A 798 25.99 -17.64 22.20
N TYR A 799 25.07 -16.89 21.59
CA TYR A 799 24.27 -17.36 20.46
C TYR A 799 23.77 -16.20 19.59
N TYR A 800 23.33 -16.50 18.36
CA TYR A 800 22.53 -15.59 17.57
C TYR A 800 21.05 -15.82 17.89
N PRO A 801 20.30 -14.80 18.35
CA PRO A 801 18.85 -14.91 18.43
C PRO A 801 18.28 -15.30 17.05
N SER A 802 17.23 -16.12 17.05
CA SER A 802 16.52 -16.44 15.80
C SER A 802 15.80 -15.20 15.24
N GLY A 803 15.46 -15.22 13.95
CA GLY A 803 14.68 -14.13 13.34
C GLY A 803 15.50 -12.85 13.08
N GLY A 804 16.78 -13.00 12.72
CA GLY A 804 17.65 -11.90 12.31
C GLY A 804 17.22 -11.20 11.01
N ASP A 805 18.06 -10.29 10.51
CA ASP A 805 17.82 -9.40 9.36
C ASP A 805 16.74 -8.32 9.58
N GLY A 806 16.36 -8.08 10.83
CA GLY A 806 15.38 -7.06 11.19
C GLY A 806 15.98 -5.66 11.19
N ASN A 807 16.06 -4.97 10.04
CA ASN A 807 16.64 -3.61 9.94
C ASN A 807 15.82 -2.46 10.59
N ALA A 808 15.04 -2.78 11.64
CA ALA A 808 14.21 -1.86 12.41
C ALA A 808 14.99 -0.68 13.01
N PHE A 809 16.19 -0.94 13.53
CA PHE A 809 17.00 0.07 14.21
C PHE A 809 17.31 1.30 13.35
N ILE A 810 17.78 1.10 12.11
CA ILE A 810 18.10 2.21 11.20
C ILE A 810 16.85 2.77 10.48
N ARG A 811 15.72 2.07 10.57
CA ARG A 811 14.43 2.46 9.97
C ARG A 811 13.42 2.93 11.03
N GLN A 812 13.92 3.49 12.13
CA GLN A 812 13.15 4.20 13.16
C GLN A 812 11.99 3.37 13.75
N SER A 813 12.19 2.05 13.92
CA SER A 813 11.23 1.16 14.56
C SER A 813 11.81 0.52 15.82
N ASN A 814 10.96 0.27 16.81
CA ASN A 814 11.30 -0.38 18.09
C ASN A 814 10.87 -1.87 18.12
N TYR A 815 10.55 -2.43 16.94
CA TYR A 815 10.18 -3.82 16.76
C TYR A 815 10.43 -4.26 15.32
N GLY A 816 10.55 -5.57 15.14
CA GLY A 816 10.69 -6.25 13.86
C GLY A 816 10.15 -7.67 14.01
N LYS A 817 11.03 -8.66 13.87
CA LYS A 817 10.67 -10.06 14.12
C LYS A 817 10.80 -10.41 15.59
N TYR A 818 9.70 -10.89 16.14
CA TYR A 818 9.63 -11.36 17.51
C TYR A 818 10.21 -12.77 17.64
N THR A 819 11.12 -12.98 18.57
CA THR A 819 11.57 -14.32 18.99
C THR A 819 11.88 -14.33 20.48
N TYR A 820 12.10 -15.51 21.06
CA TYR A 820 12.61 -15.62 22.43
C TYR A 820 13.49 -16.84 22.61
N ASN A 821 14.39 -16.78 23.58
CA ASN A 821 15.28 -17.86 23.97
C ASN A 821 15.17 -18.10 25.48
N GLN A 822 15.32 -19.36 25.88
CA GLN A 822 15.39 -19.77 27.28
C GLN A 822 16.75 -20.39 27.55
N VAL A 823 17.48 -19.81 28.51
CA VAL A 823 18.83 -20.23 28.90
C VAL A 823 18.76 -20.81 30.31
N LEU A 824 19.19 -22.06 30.46
CA LEU A 824 19.24 -22.74 31.75
C LEU A 824 20.59 -22.49 32.41
N ILE A 825 20.58 -21.77 33.53
CA ILE A 825 21.79 -21.42 34.31
C ILE A 825 21.84 -22.33 35.53
N PRO A 826 22.89 -23.16 35.70
CA PRO A 826 23.04 -23.99 36.90
C PRO A 826 23.01 -23.13 38.17
N MET A 827 22.27 -23.56 39.20
CA MET A 827 22.18 -22.79 40.46
C MET A 827 23.55 -22.60 41.13
N THR A 828 24.53 -23.47 40.84
CA THR A 828 25.94 -23.34 41.28
C THR A 828 26.68 -22.13 40.73
N LYS A 829 26.14 -21.45 39.71
CA LYS A 829 26.73 -20.21 39.16
C LYS A 829 26.37 -18.97 39.97
N PHE A 830 25.36 -19.05 40.84
CA PHE A 830 24.95 -17.96 41.71
C PHE A 830 25.58 -18.07 43.10
N VAL A 831 25.61 -16.95 43.81
CA VAL A 831 26.11 -16.84 45.20
C VAL A 831 25.04 -16.20 46.09
N ALA A 832 25.14 -16.38 47.40
CA ALA A 832 24.26 -15.65 48.32
C ALA A 832 24.63 -14.16 48.33
N GLY A 833 23.64 -13.29 48.42
CA GLY A 833 23.85 -11.84 48.29
C GLY A 833 23.88 -11.41 46.82
N ASN A 834 24.83 -10.53 46.48
CA ASN A 834 24.86 -9.86 45.17
C ASN A 834 25.26 -10.82 44.04
N ASN A 835 24.46 -10.79 42.98
CA ASN A 835 24.72 -11.48 41.72
C ASN A 835 24.58 -10.51 40.56
N VAL A 836 25.27 -10.82 39.46
CA VAL A 836 25.16 -10.08 38.21
C VAL A 836 25.03 -11.05 37.04
N ILE A 837 24.05 -10.78 36.16
CA ILE A 837 24.02 -11.33 34.81
C ILE A 837 24.43 -10.20 33.86
N THR A 838 25.52 -10.38 33.14
CA THR A 838 25.99 -9.40 32.16
C THR A 838 25.58 -9.84 30.76
N LEU A 839 24.85 -8.98 30.06
CA LEU A 839 24.51 -9.11 28.66
C LEU A 839 25.49 -8.28 27.82
N VAL A 840 25.98 -8.85 26.72
CA VAL A 840 26.89 -8.16 25.78
C VAL A 840 26.45 -8.49 24.36
N MET A 841 26.38 -7.46 23.50
CA MET A 841 26.26 -7.62 22.06
C MET A 841 27.63 -7.34 21.42
N PRO A 842 28.43 -8.37 21.09
CA PRO A 842 29.81 -8.19 20.62
C PRO A 842 29.91 -7.89 19.12
N SER A 843 28.81 -7.99 18.37
CA SER A 843 28.84 -7.90 16.91
C SER A 843 29.13 -6.48 16.44
N ASN A 844 30.08 -6.37 15.52
CA ASN A 844 30.58 -5.11 14.97
C ASN A 844 30.60 -5.09 13.43
N SER A 845 30.03 -6.11 12.79
CA SER A 845 30.11 -6.33 11.34
C SER A 845 29.32 -5.32 10.52
N ALA A 846 28.32 -4.65 11.09
CA ALA A 846 27.53 -3.64 10.40
C ALA A 846 27.02 -2.54 11.34
N TRP A 847 26.68 -1.38 10.78
CA TRP A 847 26.00 -0.29 11.51
C TRP A 847 24.59 -0.66 11.98
N VAL A 848 23.98 -1.64 11.32
CA VAL A 848 22.65 -2.15 11.66
C VAL A 848 22.68 -3.15 12.82
N SER A 849 23.85 -3.61 13.28
CA SER A 849 23.93 -4.65 14.32
C SER A 849 23.27 -4.20 15.63
N HIS A 850 22.18 -4.87 16.02
CA HIS A 850 21.45 -4.56 17.25
C HIS A 850 20.71 -5.77 17.84
N ILE A 851 20.45 -5.67 19.14
CA ILE A 851 19.44 -6.45 19.86
C ILE A 851 18.46 -5.47 20.50
N MET A 852 17.17 -5.60 20.21
CA MET A 852 16.09 -4.94 20.94
C MET A 852 15.40 -5.97 21.82
N TYR A 853 15.46 -5.77 23.14
CA TYR A 853 14.80 -6.64 24.10
C TYR A 853 13.32 -6.23 24.22
N ASP A 854 12.45 -7.23 24.26
CA ASP A 854 11.04 -7.09 24.64
C ASP A 854 10.89 -7.34 26.14
N TYR A 855 11.43 -8.48 26.60
CA TYR A 855 11.24 -8.93 27.99
C TYR A 855 12.40 -9.80 28.45
N ILE A 856 12.80 -9.66 29.71
CA ILE A 856 13.81 -10.52 30.34
C ILE A 856 13.32 -10.95 31.71
N SER A 857 13.38 -12.24 32.01
CA SER A 857 13.00 -12.76 33.34
C SER A 857 13.91 -13.87 33.82
N LEU A 858 14.11 -13.95 35.13
CA LEU A 858 14.77 -15.07 35.78
C LEU A 858 13.81 -15.80 36.72
N GLU A 859 13.69 -17.11 36.51
CA GLU A 859 12.89 -17.99 37.37
C GLU A 859 13.80 -19.01 38.04
N ALA A 860 13.62 -19.22 39.34
CA ALA A 860 14.32 -20.28 40.04
C ALA A 860 13.54 -20.71 41.29
N ASN A 861 13.84 -21.91 41.78
CA ASN A 861 13.37 -22.34 43.07
C ASN A 861 14.33 -21.86 44.17
N LEU A 862 13.90 -20.87 44.95
CA LEU A 862 14.68 -20.35 46.09
C LEU A 862 14.37 -21.05 47.41
N THR A 863 13.35 -21.90 47.46
CA THR A 863 13.09 -22.67 48.67
C THR A 863 14.18 -23.71 48.81
N SER A 864 15.07 -23.52 49.80
CA SER A 864 15.85 -24.62 50.34
C SER A 864 14.87 -25.74 50.62
N ALA A 865 15.22 -26.98 50.30
CA ALA A 865 14.46 -28.12 50.82
C ALA A 865 14.51 -28.04 52.35
N ARG A 866 13.57 -27.31 52.96
CA ARG A 866 13.15 -27.57 54.32
C ARG A 866 12.72 -29.03 54.25
N VAL A 867 13.31 -29.85 55.09
CA VAL A 867 12.61 -31.03 55.59
C VAL A 867 11.35 -30.46 56.25
N ALA A 868 10.31 -30.27 55.45
CA ALA A 868 8.96 -30.26 55.95
C ALA A 868 8.80 -31.64 56.57
N THR A 869 8.58 -31.68 57.89
CA THR A 869 7.74 -32.74 58.46
C THR A 869 6.56 -32.90 57.51
N PRO A 870 6.27 -34.12 57.02
CA PRO A 870 5.25 -34.30 56.00
C PRO A 870 3.89 -33.97 56.63
N GLU A 871 3.45 -32.73 56.46
CA GLU A 871 2.04 -32.45 56.41
C GLU A 871 1.54 -33.14 55.14
N GLN A 872 0.60 -34.06 55.34
CA GLN A 872 -0.01 -34.84 54.29
C GLN A 872 -0.54 -33.90 53.20
N PRO A 873 -0.20 -34.09 51.92
CA PRO A 873 -0.99 -33.49 50.86
C PRO A 873 -2.40 -34.08 50.98
N VAL A 874 -3.38 -33.22 51.32
CA VAL A 874 -4.76 -33.49 50.94
C VAL A 874 -4.77 -33.45 49.42
N LEU A 875 -4.66 -34.63 48.82
CA LEU A 875 -4.88 -34.81 47.39
C LEU A 875 -6.30 -34.33 47.07
N PRO A 876 -6.50 -33.55 45.99
CA PRO A 876 -7.79 -33.55 45.32
C PRO A 876 -8.15 -35.00 44.98
N PRO A 877 -9.42 -35.41 45.08
CA PRO A 877 -9.83 -36.78 44.76
C PRO A 877 -9.74 -36.98 43.24
N ASP A 878 -8.55 -37.33 42.75
CA ASP A 878 -8.41 -37.91 41.42
C ASP A 878 -8.85 -39.38 41.49
N LYS A 879 -9.83 -39.68 40.65
CA LYS A 879 -10.34 -41.02 40.35
C LYS A 879 -9.21 -41.90 39.80
N ALA A 880 -8.43 -42.53 40.69
CA ALA A 880 -7.53 -43.63 40.36
C ALA A 880 -7.41 -44.58 41.57
N GLY A 881 -8.54 -45.00 42.12
CA GLY A 881 -8.61 -46.03 43.15
C GLY A 881 -8.42 -47.41 42.56
N SER A 882 -7.17 -47.87 42.37
CA SER A 882 -6.95 -49.30 42.24
C SER A 882 -5.61 -49.90 42.66
N LEU A 883 -4.63 -49.19 43.25
CA LEU A 883 -3.32 -49.78 43.63
C LEU A 883 -2.84 -49.39 45.04
N SER A 884 -2.55 -50.37 45.90
CA SER A 884 -2.05 -50.21 47.27
C SER A 884 -0.72 -50.94 47.53
N ILE A 885 0.13 -50.37 48.39
CA ILE A 885 1.42 -50.95 48.80
C ILE A 885 1.54 -50.87 50.33
N TYR A 886 1.67 -52.02 50.99
CA TYR A 886 1.66 -52.10 52.45
C TYR A 886 2.43 -53.32 53.00
N PRO A 887 2.95 -53.29 54.25
CA PRO A 887 3.08 -52.11 55.09
C PRO A 887 4.18 -51.16 54.58
N SER A 888 3.97 -49.86 54.74
CA SER A 888 5.01 -48.84 54.61
C SER A 888 4.95 -47.99 55.89
N PRO A 889 5.91 -48.10 56.83
CA PRO A 889 7.20 -48.76 56.67
C PRO A 889 7.15 -50.30 56.66
N ALA A 890 7.91 -50.91 55.76
CA ALA A 890 8.10 -52.34 55.63
C ALA A 890 9.17 -52.84 56.61
N LYS A 891 9.00 -54.02 57.20
CA LYS A 891 10.08 -54.71 57.94
C LYS A 891 10.76 -55.72 57.03
N ASN A 892 10.08 -56.81 56.74
CA ASN A 892 10.63 -57.92 55.95
C ASN A 892 9.92 -58.16 54.63
N VAL A 893 8.72 -57.61 54.42
CA VAL A 893 7.93 -57.79 53.20
C VAL A 893 7.13 -56.53 52.87
N ILE A 894 6.84 -56.33 51.59
CA ILE A 894 5.74 -55.47 51.13
C ILE A 894 4.77 -56.28 50.29
N THR A 895 3.51 -55.90 50.34
CA THR A 895 2.44 -56.41 49.49
C THR A 895 2.00 -55.29 48.57
N ILE A 896 2.04 -55.55 47.27
CA ILE A 896 1.52 -54.69 46.22
C ILE A 896 0.22 -55.34 45.75
N SER A 897 -0.89 -54.62 45.80
CA SER A 897 -2.19 -55.17 45.43
C SER A 897 -3.03 -54.18 44.65
N LYS A 898 -3.79 -54.66 43.68
CA LYS A 898 -4.83 -53.88 43.02
C LYS A 898 -6.22 -54.19 43.56
N SER A 899 -6.99 -53.15 43.88
CA SER A 899 -8.37 -53.32 44.38
C SER A 899 -9.38 -53.60 43.27
N ASP A 900 -9.01 -53.44 42.00
CA ASP A 900 -9.84 -53.77 40.83
C ASP A 900 -9.69 -55.24 40.37
N GLY A 901 -8.86 -56.04 41.05
CA GLY A 901 -8.65 -57.46 40.75
C GLY A 901 -7.86 -57.75 39.46
N LYS A 902 -7.32 -56.73 38.77
CA LYS A 902 -6.52 -56.92 37.56
C LYS A 902 -5.09 -57.33 37.89
N SER A 903 -4.48 -58.15 37.03
CA SER A 903 -3.10 -58.63 37.18
C SER A 903 -2.09 -57.48 37.21
N LEU A 904 -1.16 -57.54 38.15
CA LEU A 904 0.10 -56.80 38.06
C LEU A 904 0.90 -57.48 36.94
N GLN A 905 1.55 -56.77 36.01
CA GLN A 905 2.36 -57.42 34.95
C GLN A 905 3.84 -57.42 35.30
N ASN A 906 4.39 -56.24 35.63
CA ASN A 906 5.81 -56.10 35.97
C ASN A 906 5.98 -55.25 37.24
N ILE A 907 6.92 -55.64 38.10
CA ILE A 907 7.28 -54.92 39.32
C ILE A 907 8.79 -54.76 39.35
N ARG A 908 9.29 -53.53 39.48
CA ARG A 908 10.71 -53.22 39.60
C ARG A 908 10.97 -52.39 40.85
N LEU A 909 11.88 -52.86 41.70
CA LEU A 909 12.34 -52.14 42.89
C LEU A 909 13.62 -51.37 42.58
N PHE A 910 13.73 -50.15 43.08
CA PHE A 910 14.91 -49.31 42.99
C PHE A 910 15.28 -48.76 44.37
N ASP A 911 16.58 -48.56 44.62
CA ASP A 911 17.02 -47.74 45.74
C ASP A 911 16.78 -46.24 45.48
N VAL A 912 17.08 -45.41 46.48
CA VAL A 912 16.94 -43.95 46.41
C VAL A 912 17.85 -43.29 45.35
N TRP A 913 18.88 -43.99 44.89
CA TRP A 913 19.80 -43.54 43.84
C TRP A 913 19.39 -43.99 42.45
N GLY A 914 18.24 -44.68 42.32
CA GLY A 914 17.70 -45.15 41.04
C GLY A 914 18.34 -46.45 40.55
N ARG A 915 19.15 -47.14 41.36
CA ARG A 915 19.68 -48.46 41.01
C ARG A 915 18.58 -49.51 41.16
N MET A 916 18.33 -50.29 40.12
CA MET A 916 17.38 -51.39 40.17
C MET A 916 17.90 -52.53 41.06
N LEU A 917 17.10 -52.93 42.03
CA LEU A 917 17.42 -53.95 43.03
C LEU A 917 16.66 -55.25 42.84
N PHE A 918 15.48 -55.19 42.25
CA PHE A 918 14.62 -56.35 42.04
C PHE A 918 13.74 -56.14 40.81
N THR A 919 13.42 -57.22 40.10
CA THR A 919 12.41 -57.24 39.05
C THR A 919 11.60 -58.54 39.13
N ALA A 920 10.29 -58.42 38.96
CA ALA A 920 9.38 -59.51 38.67
C ALA A 920 8.60 -59.14 37.40
N VAL A 921 8.42 -60.11 36.51
CA VAL A 921 7.76 -59.94 35.22
C VAL A 921 6.76 -61.07 35.02
N ASN A 922 5.77 -60.87 34.14
CA ASN A 922 4.71 -61.83 33.85
C ASN A 922 3.93 -62.28 35.10
N ILE A 923 3.71 -61.35 36.03
CA ILE A 923 2.81 -61.59 37.16
C ILE A 923 1.39 -61.71 36.60
N SER A 924 0.60 -62.64 37.13
CA SER A 924 -0.78 -62.89 36.66
C SER A 924 -1.81 -62.59 37.75
N GLU A 925 -1.34 -62.39 38.97
CA GLU A 925 -2.11 -62.11 40.17
C GLU A 925 -2.33 -60.60 40.35
N ALA A 926 -3.47 -60.24 40.93
CA ALA A 926 -3.74 -58.86 41.34
C ALA A 926 -2.93 -58.42 42.57
N GLN A 927 -2.18 -59.34 43.19
CA GLN A 927 -1.40 -59.12 44.39
C GLN A 927 -0.05 -59.80 44.28
N TYR A 928 1.01 -59.10 44.67
CA TYR A 928 2.38 -59.59 44.69
C TYR A 928 3.06 -59.25 46.03
N VAL A 929 3.63 -60.25 46.69
CA VAL A 929 4.37 -60.07 47.94
C VAL A 929 5.87 -60.07 47.63
N LEU A 930 6.51 -58.93 47.85
CA LEU A 930 7.94 -58.75 47.67
C LEU A 930 8.67 -58.95 49.00
N ASN A 931 9.59 -59.91 49.03
CA ASN A 931 10.49 -60.11 50.16
C ASN A 931 11.54 -58.99 50.23
N MET A 932 11.52 -58.28 51.34
CA MET A 932 12.40 -57.15 51.61
C MET A 932 13.51 -57.48 52.62
N ALA A 933 13.54 -58.67 53.23
CA ALA A 933 14.42 -59.00 54.37
C ALA A 933 15.91 -58.76 54.08
N GLY A 934 16.37 -59.03 52.85
CA GLY A 934 17.79 -58.87 52.44
C GLY A 934 18.23 -57.45 52.09
N PHE A 935 17.33 -56.45 52.05
CA PHE A 935 17.69 -55.07 51.72
C PHE A 935 17.93 -54.21 52.98
N PRO A 936 18.83 -53.21 52.99
CA PRO A 936 19.06 -52.36 54.16
C PRO A 936 17.84 -51.46 54.49
N ALA A 937 17.78 -50.92 55.71
CA ALA A 937 16.80 -49.88 56.06
C ALA A 937 16.99 -48.65 55.16
N GLY A 938 15.91 -48.08 54.64
CA GLY A 938 16.00 -46.99 53.66
C GLY A 938 14.73 -46.71 52.87
N VAL A 939 14.82 -45.78 51.92
CA VAL A 939 13.74 -45.43 51.00
C VAL A 939 13.91 -46.21 49.70
N TYR A 940 12.80 -46.79 49.22
CA TYR A 940 12.76 -47.54 47.98
C TYR A 940 11.65 -47.01 47.07
N LEU A 941 11.90 -47.08 45.76
CA LEU A 941 10.90 -46.84 44.73
C LEU A 941 10.50 -48.17 44.12
N VAL A 942 9.20 -48.40 43.96
CA VAL A 942 8.69 -49.53 43.22
C VAL A 942 7.87 -49.05 42.03
N ARG A 943 8.29 -49.47 40.85
CA ARG A 943 7.64 -49.20 39.57
C ARG A 943 6.83 -50.41 39.18
N ILE A 944 5.54 -50.21 38.97
CA ILE A 944 4.54 -51.24 38.73
C ILE A 944 3.91 -50.97 37.38
N ASP A 945 3.93 -51.97 36.52
CA ASP A 945 3.29 -51.98 35.22
C ASP A 945 2.08 -52.91 35.30
N ASP A 946 0.90 -52.42 34.96
CA ASP A 946 -0.34 -53.21 34.92
C ASP A 946 -0.81 -53.55 33.50
N GLY A 947 0.03 -53.28 32.49
CA GLY A 947 -0.25 -53.48 31.07
C GLY A 947 -0.94 -52.31 30.38
N VAL A 948 -1.43 -51.33 31.13
CA VAL A 948 -2.05 -50.10 30.59
C VAL A 948 -1.34 -48.85 31.11
N HIS A 949 -0.88 -48.90 32.37
CA HIS A 949 -0.23 -47.80 33.04
C HIS A 949 1.07 -48.27 33.68
N THR A 950 2.04 -47.35 33.74
CA THR A 950 3.21 -47.53 34.58
C THR A 950 3.15 -46.56 35.77
N ILE A 951 3.10 -47.12 36.97
CA ILE A 951 2.89 -46.39 38.22
C ILE A 951 4.12 -46.55 39.12
N THR A 952 4.69 -45.45 39.57
CA THR A 952 5.78 -45.47 40.57
C THR A 952 5.23 -45.10 41.94
N ARG A 953 5.65 -45.85 42.97
CA ARG A 953 5.31 -45.62 44.38
C ARG A 953 6.57 -45.67 45.23
N LYS A 954 6.58 -44.86 46.29
CA LYS A 954 7.66 -44.82 47.29
C LYS A 954 7.20 -45.55 48.54
N PHE A 955 8.08 -46.34 49.16
CA PHE A 955 7.89 -46.86 50.51
C PHE A 955 9.20 -46.82 51.30
N THR A 956 9.11 -46.97 52.63
CA THR A 956 10.27 -47.04 53.52
C THR A 956 10.44 -48.45 54.07
N LYS A 957 11.68 -48.92 54.23
CA LYS A 957 12.03 -50.11 55.03
C LYS A 957 12.66 -49.67 56.36
N GLN A 958 12.16 -50.22 57.46
CA GLN A 958 12.74 -50.07 58.81
C GLN A 958 13.77 -51.14 59.11
#